data_AF-A0A834DMF1-F1
#
_entry.id   AF-A0A834DMF1-F1
#
_cell.length_a   1.000
_cell.length_b   1.000
_cell.length_c   1.000
_cell.angle_alpha   90.00
_cell.angle_beta   90.00
_cell.angle_gamma   90.00
#
_symmetry.space_group_name_H-M   'P 1'
#
loop_
_entity.id
_entity.type
_entity.pdbx_description
1 polymer ?
#
loop_
_entity_poly.entity_id
_entity_poly.type
_entity_poly.pdbx_seq_one_letter_code
_entity_poly.pdbx_strand_id
1 'polypeptide(L)'
;MELLLLPWALLLLLAIAPGPGPWPAAVHPSKVSETEKSQLVNETHWQYYGTTDTRDALSLTWNTSALPTNQVTIELWGYEETGKPYSGEWIAKWSYLYPLATNVPNSGSFTFTPNPAPQNYQRWEVGALRIISSEHYTGKKDVHALWSNEHALAWHLGDDFRANSVAWATNKCLAWEKLEDELPNFLGELPDCPCTLAQARADSGRFHTDYGCDIEHGSVCTYHPGAVHCVRSVQASPQYAAGQQCCYTADGTQLLTADSTSGSTPDRGHDWGSPPFRAPPRVPGLSHWLYDVISFYYCCLWAPECSRYMRLRRSSDCRTYRPPRLASAFGDPHFITFDGAKFTFNGRGEYVLLESGLTDLRVQGRAEPRTTPEGMQDRGTGLTAVAVQEGNSDVVEVRLAPRVGGLQVLLNQEVLTFAEQSWMDLKGMFLSMAAGDRTSIMLSSGAGLEVSVQGPFLSVTVLLPEKFLNHTQGLLGTLNDSPTDDFTLRSGKVLPPTASSRELFQFGVDWAVKNASSLFTYDSRLLANNFLYGPKHDPTFQPLFPEDITPSPGQETEADKLCGDNHFCSFDVAATGSLSVGNATRVAHQLHQHRVQSLKPVVSCGWLAPPDNGLKEGSKYLMGSTVYFHCNNGYSLEGAEVSTCQANGNWSYPTPACQPGRSHTVLLSIIFGGLALVVLVALLYVLLQRRKRNTTSWTSQP
;
A
#
# COMPACT_ATOMS: atom_id res chain seq x y z
N MET A 1 10.20 13.80 -52.27
CA MET A 1 11.22 13.96 -51.21
C MET A 1 10.52 13.67 -49.90
N GLU A 2 10.14 12.41 -49.74
CA GLU A 2 9.44 11.86 -48.59
C GLU A 2 10.48 11.22 -47.68
N LEU A 3 10.54 11.66 -46.43
CA LEU A 3 11.11 10.89 -45.33
C LEU A 3 10.12 11.03 -44.18
N LEU A 4 9.19 10.09 -44.20
CA LEU A 4 8.13 9.84 -43.23
C LEU A 4 8.71 9.19 -41.96
N LEU A 5 8.18 9.62 -40.81
CA LEU A 5 7.76 8.78 -39.67
C LEU A 5 8.81 7.85 -39.02
N LEU A 6 9.43 8.36 -37.95
CA LEU A 6 9.87 7.55 -36.81
C LEU A 6 9.25 8.17 -35.54
N PRO A 7 8.55 7.40 -34.68
CA PRO A 7 7.94 7.94 -33.47
C PRO A 7 9.01 8.22 -32.40
N TRP A 8 8.89 9.38 -31.77
CA TRP A 8 9.78 9.96 -30.77
C TRP A 8 9.61 9.34 -29.37
N ALA A 9 9.75 8.02 -29.25
CA ALA A 9 9.53 7.29 -27.99
C ALA A 9 10.85 6.78 -27.32
N LEU A 10 11.99 7.44 -27.56
CA LEU A 10 13.29 6.92 -27.09
C LEU A 10 14.12 7.94 -26.28
N LEU A 11 13.47 8.89 -25.61
CA LEU A 11 14.17 9.99 -24.93
C LEU A 11 13.81 10.23 -23.46
N LEU A 12 12.97 9.39 -22.84
CA LEU A 12 12.70 9.47 -21.39
C LEU A 12 13.32 8.33 -20.55
N LEU A 13 14.25 7.57 -21.12
CA LEU A 13 15.04 6.53 -20.41
C LEU A 13 16.43 7.01 -19.94
N LEU A 14 16.75 8.31 -20.03
CA LEU A 14 18.12 8.81 -19.84
C LEU A 14 18.30 10.01 -18.89
N ALA A 15 17.31 10.36 -18.04
CA ALA A 15 17.42 11.55 -17.19
C ALA A 15 17.32 11.27 -15.67
N ILE A 16 18.29 10.55 -15.09
CA ILE A 16 18.79 10.81 -13.72
C ILE A 16 20.33 10.69 -13.79
N ALA A 17 21.04 11.78 -13.51
CA ALA A 17 22.41 12.10 -13.96
C ALA A 17 23.58 11.30 -13.28
N PRO A 18 24.86 11.63 -13.57
CA PRO A 18 25.77 10.94 -14.48
C PRO A 18 26.80 10.02 -13.78
N GLY A 19 27.09 8.86 -14.37
CA GLY A 19 28.23 8.00 -14.00
C GLY A 19 28.25 6.69 -14.80
N PRO A 20 29.42 6.18 -15.22
CA PRO A 20 29.52 5.05 -16.13
C PRO A 20 29.25 3.74 -15.36
N GLY A 21 28.02 3.25 -15.44
CA GLY A 21 27.61 1.95 -14.92
C GLY A 21 26.34 1.49 -15.67
N PRO A 22 26.32 0.25 -16.20
CA PRO A 22 25.26 -0.22 -17.08
C PRO A 22 24.00 -0.56 -16.26
N TRP A 23 22.83 -0.28 -16.83
CA TRP A 23 21.44 -0.41 -16.30
C TRP A 23 20.82 0.83 -15.63
N PRO A 24 19.61 1.25 -16.07
CA PRO A 24 18.77 2.17 -15.33
C PRO A 24 18.16 1.39 -14.15
N ALA A 25 18.89 1.30 -13.06
CA ALA A 25 18.47 0.65 -11.80
C ALA A 25 17.28 1.35 -11.09
N ALA A 26 16.50 2.16 -11.81
CA ALA A 26 15.34 2.88 -11.31
C ALA A 26 14.01 2.23 -11.74
N VAL A 27 14.03 1.19 -12.59
CA VAL A 27 12.80 0.54 -13.08
C VAL A 27 12.61 -0.79 -12.36
N HIS A 28 11.49 -0.92 -11.66
CA HIS A 28 11.04 -2.18 -11.07
C HIS A 28 10.80 -3.22 -12.19
N PRO A 29 11.51 -4.36 -12.24
CA PRO A 29 11.48 -5.23 -13.43
C PRO A 29 10.10 -5.84 -13.69
N SER A 30 9.38 -6.22 -12.63
CA SER A 30 7.98 -6.70 -12.72
C SER A 30 6.96 -5.68 -13.25
N LYS A 31 7.36 -4.42 -13.49
CA LYS A 31 6.46 -3.31 -13.87
C LYS A 31 6.65 -2.84 -15.32
N VAL A 32 7.53 -3.49 -16.06
CA VAL A 32 7.62 -3.34 -17.53
C VAL A 32 6.36 -3.92 -18.17
N SER A 33 5.88 -3.32 -19.26
CA SER A 33 4.72 -3.79 -20.01
C SER A 33 4.85 -5.27 -20.40
N GLU A 34 3.75 -6.03 -20.32
CA GLU A 34 3.71 -7.44 -20.73
C GLU A 34 4.14 -7.65 -22.19
N THR A 35 3.97 -6.64 -23.05
CA THR A 35 4.41 -6.71 -24.46
C THR A 35 5.92 -6.53 -24.65
N GLU A 36 6.61 -6.01 -23.63
CA GLU A 36 8.03 -5.62 -23.68
C GLU A 36 8.90 -6.51 -22.78
N LYS A 37 8.30 -7.51 -22.13
CA LYS A 37 9.00 -8.49 -21.31
C LYS A 37 8.72 -9.92 -21.75
N SER A 38 9.47 -10.85 -21.16
CA SER A 38 9.24 -12.29 -21.31
C SER A 38 8.49 -12.83 -20.10
N GLN A 39 7.64 -13.82 -20.31
CA GLN A 39 6.77 -14.41 -19.30
C GLN A 39 7.16 -15.85 -19.02
N LEU A 40 7.29 -16.18 -17.73
CA LEU A 40 7.51 -17.54 -17.27
C LEU A 40 6.18 -18.28 -17.29
N VAL A 41 6.04 -19.30 -18.13
CA VAL A 41 4.81 -20.10 -18.19
C VAL A 41 4.72 -20.92 -16.90
N ASN A 42 3.64 -20.70 -16.14
CA ASN A 42 3.43 -21.27 -14.80
C ASN A 42 4.56 -20.88 -13.83
N GLU A 43 4.65 -19.59 -13.47
CA GLU A 43 5.66 -19.05 -12.54
C GLU A 43 5.87 -19.90 -11.29
N THR A 44 4.79 -20.42 -10.68
CA THR A 44 4.88 -21.32 -9.53
C THR A 44 5.72 -22.55 -9.84
N HIS A 45 5.58 -23.15 -11.03
CA HIS A 45 6.40 -24.31 -11.39
C HIS A 45 7.90 -23.97 -11.50
N TRP A 46 8.26 -22.76 -11.96
CA TRP A 46 9.63 -22.29 -11.98
C TRP A 46 10.21 -22.13 -10.56
N GLN A 47 9.42 -21.55 -9.67
CA GLN A 47 9.81 -21.24 -8.31
C GLN A 47 9.86 -22.47 -7.39
N TYR A 48 9.15 -23.54 -7.71
CA TYR A 48 9.15 -24.78 -6.93
C TYR A 48 9.91 -25.91 -7.61
N TYR A 49 10.58 -25.64 -8.74
CA TYR A 49 11.25 -26.70 -9.48
C TYR A 49 12.31 -27.43 -8.63
N GLY A 50 12.26 -28.76 -8.60
CA GLY A 50 13.16 -29.58 -7.79
C GLY A 50 12.62 -29.97 -6.41
N THR A 51 11.47 -29.42 -5.99
CA THR A 51 10.70 -29.96 -4.87
C THR A 51 9.95 -31.25 -5.29
N THR A 52 9.16 -31.82 -4.38
CA THR A 52 8.29 -32.96 -4.70
C THR A 52 7.30 -32.56 -5.80
N ASP A 53 7.10 -33.44 -6.79
CA ASP A 53 6.13 -33.28 -7.90
C ASP A 53 6.37 -32.16 -8.92
N THR A 54 7.52 -31.47 -8.88
CA THR A 54 7.85 -30.34 -9.78
C THR A 54 9.15 -30.61 -10.56
N ARG A 55 9.09 -31.51 -11.56
CA ARG A 55 10.26 -31.94 -12.35
C ARG A 55 10.08 -31.88 -13.87
N ASP A 56 8.98 -31.31 -14.35
CA ASP A 56 8.65 -31.27 -15.78
C ASP A 56 9.46 -30.21 -16.55
N ALA A 57 9.22 -30.04 -17.85
CA ALA A 57 9.90 -28.98 -18.59
C ALA A 57 9.42 -27.58 -18.15
N LEU A 58 10.32 -26.60 -18.15
CA LEU A 58 10.01 -25.20 -17.93
C LEU A 58 9.90 -24.46 -19.26
N SER A 59 8.91 -23.58 -19.39
CA SER A 59 8.59 -22.87 -20.63
C SER A 59 8.54 -21.36 -20.43
N LEU A 60 9.10 -20.61 -21.37
CA LEU A 60 9.18 -19.16 -21.42
C LEU A 60 8.54 -18.66 -22.71
N THR A 61 7.78 -17.56 -22.67
CA THR A 61 7.14 -16.95 -23.84
C THR A 61 7.43 -15.46 -23.94
N TRP A 62 7.46 -14.90 -25.15
CA TRP A 62 7.66 -13.46 -25.37
C TRP A 62 7.09 -13.00 -26.71
N ASN A 63 6.88 -11.68 -26.85
CA ASN A 63 6.47 -11.09 -28.12
C ASN A 63 7.67 -10.95 -29.07
N THR A 64 7.60 -11.61 -30.23
CA THR A 64 8.68 -11.58 -31.24
C THR A 64 8.88 -10.19 -31.86
N SER A 65 7.84 -9.35 -31.88
CA SER A 65 7.95 -7.98 -32.41
C SER A 65 8.72 -7.04 -31.49
N ALA A 66 8.77 -7.34 -30.18
CA ALA A 66 9.52 -6.54 -29.22
C ALA A 66 11.04 -6.68 -29.42
N LEU A 67 11.49 -7.82 -29.95
CA LEU A 67 12.89 -8.05 -30.31
C LEU A 67 12.97 -8.57 -31.76
N PRO A 68 12.97 -7.68 -32.77
CA PRO A 68 12.86 -8.04 -34.18
C PRO A 68 14.19 -8.60 -34.74
N THR A 69 14.53 -9.82 -34.33
CA THR A 69 15.70 -10.59 -34.78
C THR A 69 15.29 -11.99 -35.26
N ASN A 70 16.09 -12.59 -36.14
CA ASN A 70 15.84 -13.95 -36.65
C ASN A 70 16.20 -15.03 -35.62
N GLN A 71 17.24 -14.78 -34.81
CA GLN A 71 17.75 -15.74 -33.84
C GLN A 71 18.02 -15.06 -32.51
N VAL A 72 17.65 -15.73 -31.43
CA VAL A 72 17.79 -15.25 -30.05
C VAL A 72 18.68 -16.16 -29.22
N THR A 73 19.31 -15.55 -28.24
CA THR A 73 20.08 -16.22 -27.19
C THR A 73 19.39 -15.93 -25.86
N ILE A 74 19.16 -16.99 -25.09
CA ILE A 74 18.47 -16.95 -23.81
C ILE A 74 19.51 -17.17 -22.73
N GLU A 75 19.60 -16.25 -21.79
CA GLU A 75 20.64 -16.17 -20.78
C GLU A 75 20.05 -16.13 -19.38
N LEU A 76 20.77 -16.74 -18.43
CA LEU A 76 20.48 -16.59 -17.02
C LEU A 76 21.41 -15.52 -16.41
N TRP A 77 20.79 -14.59 -15.68
CA TRP A 77 21.47 -13.58 -14.89
C TRP A 77 21.09 -13.75 -13.42
N GLY A 78 22.10 -13.71 -12.54
CA GLY A 78 21.95 -13.80 -11.10
C GLY A 78 22.12 -12.44 -10.45
N TYR A 79 21.34 -12.20 -9.40
CA TYR A 79 21.42 -11.00 -8.58
C TYR A 79 22.01 -11.31 -7.21
N GLU A 80 22.91 -10.46 -6.72
CA GLU A 80 23.47 -10.55 -5.37
C GLU A 80 23.74 -9.16 -4.80
N GLU A 81 23.64 -9.02 -3.49
CA GLU A 81 24.08 -7.83 -2.74
C GLU A 81 25.20 -8.23 -1.79
N THR A 82 26.36 -7.58 -1.92
CA THR A 82 27.60 -7.98 -1.22
C THR A 82 28.24 -6.79 -0.51
N GLY A 83 29.08 -7.07 0.49
CA GLY A 83 29.70 -6.05 1.32
C GLY A 83 29.01 -5.90 2.68
N LYS A 84 29.38 -4.88 3.45
CA LYS A 84 28.86 -4.68 4.80
C LYS A 84 27.49 -3.99 4.76
N PRO A 85 26.43 -4.56 5.34
CA PRO A 85 25.10 -3.95 5.39
C PRO A 85 25.10 -2.52 5.94
N TYR A 86 24.27 -1.66 5.36
CA TYR A 86 24.12 -0.24 5.65
C TYR A 86 25.44 0.56 5.67
N SER A 87 26.38 0.18 4.80
CA SER A 87 27.64 0.90 4.60
C SER A 87 27.83 1.27 3.13
N GLY A 88 28.77 2.19 2.84
CA GLY A 88 29.15 2.52 1.46
C GLY A 88 29.81 1.38 0.68
N GLU A 89 30.14 0.26 1.35
CA GLU A 89 30.66 -0.95 0.74
C GLU A 89 29.55 -1.95 0.35
N TRP A 90 28.29 -1.68 0.70
CA TRP A 90 27.16 -2.53 0.32
C TRP A 90 26.77 -2.25 -1.14
N ILE A 91 27.03 -3.23 -2.01
CA ILE A 91 26.92 -3.05 -3.46
C ILE A 91 25.99 -4.12 -4.04
N ALA A 92 25.02 -3.68 -4.82
CA ALA A 92 24.16 -4.52 -5.64
C ALA A 92 24.85 -4.88 -6.96
N LYS A 93 24.76 -6.16 -7.36
CA LYS A 93 25.45 -6.65 -8.56
C LYS A 93 24.60 -7.67 -9.33
N TRP A 94 24.41 -7.36 -10.62
CA TRP A 94 23.99 -8.32 -11.63
C TRP A 94 25.18 -9.03 -12.24
N SER A 95 25.14 -10.36 -12.25
CA SER A 95 26.17 -11.22 -12.82
C SER A 95 25.56 -12.11 -13.90
N TYR A 96 26.12 -12.05 -15.11
CA TYR A 96 25.87 -13.05 -16.14
C TYR A 96 26.36 -14.42 -15.64
N LEU A 97 25.52 -15.45 -15.75
CA LEU A 97 25.87 -16.80 -15.33
C LEU A 97 26.26 -17.67 -16.53
N TYR A 98 25.29 -18.01 -17.37
CA TYR A 98 25.49 -18.87 -18.53
C TYR A 98 24.30 -18.76 -19.52
N PRO A 99 24.45 -19.21 -20.79
CA PRO A 99 23.34 -19.26 -21.72
C PRO A 99 22.53 -20.55 -21.50
N LEU A 100 21.21 -20.44 -21.50
CA LEU A 100 20.31 -21.60 -21.57
C LEU A 100 20.28 -22.19 -22.97
N ALA A 101 20.24 -21.32 -23.98
CA ALA A 101 20.34 -21.71 -25.38
C ALA A 101 20.83 -20.53 -26.23
N THR A 102 21.54 -20.84 -27.31
CA THR A 102 22.11 -19.87 -28.25
C THR A 102 21.67 -20.19 -29.68
N ASN A 103 21.55 -19.18 -30.55
CA ASN A 103 21.17 -19.36 -31.96
C ASN A 103 19.79 -20.04 -32.14
N VAL A 104 18.86 -19.82 -31.21
CA VAL A 104 17.50 -20.37 -31.28
C VAL A 104 16.66 -19.51 -32.23
N PRO A 105 15.85 -20.08 -33.13
CA PRO A 105 14.92 -19.30 -33.95
C PRO A 105 13.99 -18.45 -33.07
N ASN A 106 13.74 -17.20 -33.45
CA ASN A 106 12.84 -16.32 -32.69
C ASN A 106 11.37 -16.70 -32.92
N SER A 107 10.91 -17.77 -32.27
CA SER A 107 9.55 -18.31 -32.36
C SER A 107 8.60 -17.74 -31.30
N GLY A 108 9.09 -16.92 -30.36
CA GLY A 108 8.30 -16.36 -29.26
C GLY A 108 8.08 -17.33 -28.09
N SER A 109 8.68 -18.52 -28.12
CA SER A 109 8.60 -19.49 -27.02
C SER A 109 9.86 -20.35 -26.93
N PHE A 110 10.20 -20.78 -25.71
CA PHE A 110 11.32 -21.67 -25.44
C PHE A 110 11.00 -22.60 -24.28
N THR A 111 11.29 -23.88 -24.45
CA THR A 111 11.05 -24.91 -23.43
C THR A 111 12.31 -25.74 -23.25
N PHE A 112 12.68 -26.01 -22.00
CA PHE A 112 13.82 -26.86 -21.68
C PHE A 112 13.57 -27.67 -20.41
N THR A 113 14.35 -28.73 -20.21
CA THR A 113 14.34 -29.53 -18.97
C THR A 113 15.50 -29.07 -18.08
N PRO A 114 15.23 -28.48 -16.90
CA PRO A 114 16.28 -27.94 -16.06
C PRO A 114 17.19 -29.00 -15.42
N ASN A 115 18.49 -28.78 -15.52
CA ASN A 115 19.52 -29.52 -14.79
C ASN A 115 20.18 -28.61 -13.75
N PRO A 116 20.66 -29.16 -12.61
CA PRO A 116 21.45 -28.41 -11.64
C PRO A 116 22.60 -27.65 -12.32
N ALA A 117 22.82 -26.41 -11.93
CA ALA A 117 23.92 -25.63 -12.47
C ALA A 117 25.27 -26.16 -11.97
N PRO A 118 26.39 -25.87 -12.66
CA PRO A 118 27.73 -26.09 -12.11
C PRO A 118 27.91 -25.43 -10.73
N GLN A 119 28.68 -26.06 -9.84
CA GLN A 119 28.82 -25.67 -8.43
C GLN A 119 29.19 -24.19 -8.22
N ASN A 120 29.98 -23.61 -9.14
CA ASN A 120 30.37 -22.20 -9.08
C ASN A 120 29.20 -21.22 -9.28
N TYR A 121 28.09 -21.67 -9.89
CA TYR A 121 26.90 -20.86 -10.09
C TYR A 121 25.80 -21.13 -9.05
N GLN A 122 25.77 -22.29 -8.38
CA GLN A 122 24.71 -22.65 -7.43
C GLN A 122 24.52 -21.69 -6.23
N ARG A 123 25.42 -20.71 -6.04
CA ARG A 123 25.30 -19.65 -5.03
C ARG A 123 24.22 -18.61 -5.35
N TRP A 124 23.79 -18.47 -6.60
CA TRP A 124 22.77 -17.50 -7.00
C TRP A 124 21.38 -18.12 -6.86
N GLU A 125 20.57 -17.52 -6.00
CA GLU A 125 19.25 -18.04 -5.62
C GLU A 125 18.11 -17.18 -6.18
N VAL A 126 18.42 -15.94 -6.57
CA VAL A 126 17.50 -14.97 -7.19
C VAL A 126 18.11 -14.49 -8.50
N GLY A 127 17.27 -14.36 -9.51
CA GLY A 127 17.71 -13.88 -10.82
C GLY A 127 16.56 -13.70 -11.80
N ALA A 128 16.94 -13.48 -13.06
CA ALA A 128 16.01 -13.32 -14.16
C ALA A 128 16.60 -13.89 -15.44
N LEU A 129 15.71 -14.23 -16.37
CA LEU A 129 16.09 -14.61 -17.72
C LEU A 129 16.17 -13.39 -18.62
N ARG A 130 17.15 -13.41 -19.53
CA ARG A 130 17.37 -12.35 -20.50
C ARG A 130 17.42 -12.92 -21.91
N ILE A 131 16.67 -12.34 -22.83
CA ILE A 131 16.62 -12.72 -24.24
C ILE A 131 17.27 -11.59 -25.06
N ILE A 132 18.28 -11.93 -25.84
CA ILE A 132 19.01 -10.99 -26.71
C ILE A 132 19.13 -11.54 -28.14
N SER A 133 19.44 -10.67 -29.10
CA SER A 133 19.82 -11.12 -30.45
C SER A 133 21.08 -11.98 -30.40
N SER A 134 21.08 -13.12 -31.11
CA SER A 134 22.26 -14.00 -31.23
C SER A 134 23.43 -13.38 -32.01
N GLU A 135 23.23 -12.21 -32.62
CA GLU A 135 24.31 -11.39 -33.19
C GLU A 135 25.26 -10.83 -32.13
N HIS A 136 24.82 -10.81 -30.86
CA HIS A 136 25.64 -10.40 -29.74
C HIS A 136 26.28 -11.61 -29.05
N TYR A 137 27.51 -11.43 -28.56
CA TYR A 137 28.13 -12.44 -27.71
C TYR A 137 27.43 -12.49 -26.35
N THR A 138 27.48 -13.66 -25.70
CA THR A 138 26.78 -13.89 -24.45
C THR A 138 27.28 -12.99 -23.32
N GLY A 139 26.37 -12.51 -22.48
CA GLY A 139 26.71 -11.64 -21.35
C GLY A 139 27.01 -10.19 -21.74
N LYS A 140 26.92 -9.82 -23.02
CA LYS A 140 27.12 -8.43 -23.47
C LYS A 140 26.14 -7.49 -22.76
N LYS A 141 26.64 -6.41 -22.18
CA LYS A 141 25.84 -5.39 -21.50
C LYS A 141 25.38 -4.31 -22.50
N ASP A 142 24.40 -3.51 -22.10
CA ASP A 142 23.88 -2.37 -22.88
C ASP A 142 23.41 -2.75 -24.28
N VAL A 143 22.59 -3.81 -24.35
CA VAL A 143 21.96 -4.31 -25.57
C VAL A 143 20.45 -4.32 -25.40
N HIS A 144 19.72 -4.16 -26.50
CA HIS A 144 18.27 -4.35 -26.49
C HIS A 144 17.97 -5.81 -26.10
N ALA A 145 17.23 -5.98 -25.01
CA ALA A 145 16.95 -7.28 -24.41
C ALA A 145 15.54 -7.31 -23.83
N LEU A 146 14.92 -8.48 -23.87
CA LEU A 146 13.70 -8.77 -23.11
C LEU A 146 14.11 -9.47 -21.81
N TRP A 147 13.49 -9.11 -20.70
CA TRP A 147 13.75 -9.70 -19.39
C TRP A 147 12.52 -10.44 -18.88
N SER A 148 12.71 -11.47 -18.07
CA SER A 148 11.64 -12.00 -17.23
C SER A 148 11.50 -11.17 -15.96
N ASN A 149 10.39 -11.31 -15.25
CA ASN A 149 10.33 -10.92 -13.86
C ASN A 149 11.43 -11.67 -13.07
N GLU A 150 11.91 -11.03 -12.01
CA GLU A 150 12.76 -11.67 -11.01
C GLU A 150 12.02 -12.85 -10.35
N HIS A 151 12.74 -13.94 -10.09
CA HIS A 151 12.17 -15.14 -9.49
C HIS A 151 13.23 -15.94 -8.74
N ALA A 152 12.75 -16.85 -7.88
CA ALA A 152 13.58 -17.85 -7.24
C ALA A 152 14.16 -18.83 -8.27
N LEU A 153 15.47 -19.01 -8.26
CA LEU A 153 16.19 -19.92 -9.15
C LEU A 153 16.20 -21.36 -8.62
N ALA A 154 15.06 -21.87 -8.15
CA ALA A 154 14.97 -23.23 -7.58
C ALA A 154 15.47 -24.31 -8.56
N TRP A 155 15.17 -24.14 -9.84
CA TRP A 155 15.60 -25.06 -10.90
C TRP A 155 17.11 -25.14 -11.11
N HIS A 156 17.83 -24.09 -10.72
CA HIS A 156 19.28 -23.95 -10.85
C HIS A 156 20.03 -24.61 -9.68
N LEU A 157 19.36 -24.81 -8.55
CA LEU A 157 19.96 -25.33 -7.31
C LEU A 157 20.48 -26.77 -7.47
N GLY A 158 21.43 -27.11 -6.59
CA GLY A 158 22.19 -28.35 -6.61
C GLY A 158 21.39 -29.63 -6.32
N ASP A 159 22.07 -30.77 -6.41
CA ASP A 159 21.48 -32.08 -6.10
C ASP A 159 21.08 -32.24 -4.63
N ASP A 160 21.70 -31.49 -3.72
CA ASP A 160 21.35 -31.44 -2.30
C ASP A 160 19.95 -30.85 -2.08
N PHE A 161 19.61 -29.75 -2.77
CA PHE A 161 18.25 -29.20 -2.78
C PHE A 161 17.24 -30.19 -3.37
N ARG A 162 17.59 -30.87 -4.47
CA ARG A 162 16.67 -31.84 -5.12
C ARG A 162 16.49 -33.13 -4.33
N ALA A 163 17.51 -33.54 -3.56
CA ALA A 163 17.47 -34.71 -2.71
C ALA A 163 16.61 -34.46 -1.46
N ASN A 164 16.73 -33.28 -0.85
CA ASN A 164 15.92 -32.89 0.30
C ASN A 164 15.76 -31.37 0.40
N SER A 165 14.79 -30.84 -0.35
CA SER A 165 14.53 -29.40 -0.45
C SER A 165 14.14 -28.79 0.90
N VAL A 166 13.43 -29.56 1.74
CA VAL A 166 13.01 -29.13 3.07
C VAL A 166 14.21 -28.92 4.00
N ALA A 167 15.14 -29.87 4.07
CA ALA A 167 16.33 -29.73 4.90
C ALA A 167 17.24 -28.59 4.40
N TRP A 168 17.39 -28.46 3.08
CA TRP A 168 18.14 -27.37 2.47
C TRP A 168 17.54 -26.00 2.83
N ALA A 169 16.22 -25.84 2.65
CA ALA A 169 15.50 -24.61 2.94
C ALA A 169 15.50 -24.28 4.44
N THR A 170 15.39 -25.29 5.31
CA THR A 170 15.51 -25.12 6.77
C THR A 170 16.86 -24.51 7.15
N ASN A 171 17.96 -25.02 6.57
CA ASN A 171 19.31 -24.47 6.83
C ASN A 171 19.42 -23.01 6.36
N LYS A 172 18.81 -22.66 5.23
CA LYS A 172 18.77 -21.28 4.71
C LYS A 172 17.93 -20.36 5.59
N CYS A 173 16.78 -20.82 6.06
CA CYS A 173 15.93 -20.07 6.99
C CYS A 173 16.69 -19.75 8.31
N LEU A 174 17.41 -20.72 8.87
CA LEU A 174 18.23 -20.52 10.07
C LEU A 174 19.40 -19.54 9.83
N ALA A 175 20.03 -19.60 8.66
CA ALA A 175 21.09 -18.67 8.29
C ALA A 175 20.57 -17.24 8.12
N TRP A 176 19.40 -17.08 7.49
CA TRP A 176 18.71 -15.80 7.36
C TRP A 176 18.30 -15.22 8.72
N GLU A 177 17.75 -16.03 9.61
CA GLU A 177 17.38 -15.61 10.97
C GLU A 177 18.60 -15.05 11.73
N LYS A 178 19.75 -15.72 11.63
CA LYS A 178 20.99 -15.24 12.22
C LYS A 178 21.47 -13.92 11.60
N LEU A 179 21.33 -13.74 10.28
CA LEU A 179 21.67 -12.49 9.62
C LEU A 179 20.77 -11.35 10.11
N GLU A 180 19.47 -11.58 10.24
CA GLU A 180 18.52 -10.60 10.74
C GLU A 180 18.84 -10.12 12.16
N ASP A 181 19.34 -11.02 13.03
CA ASP A 181 19.81 -10.66 14.38
C ASP A 181 21.03 -9.70 14.36
N GLU A 182 21.84 -9.72 13.29
CA GLU A 182 23.01 -8.85 13.11
C GLU A 182 22.66 -7.50 12.44
N LEU A 183 21.51 -7.41 11.77
CA LEU A 183 21.06 -6.23 11.05
C LEU A 183 20.32 -5.24 11.96
N PRO A 184 20.33 -3.94 11.64
CA PRO A 184 19.57 -2.96 12.39
C PRO A 184 18.06 -3.22 12.29
N ASN A 185 17.36 -2.93 13.39
CA ASN A 185 15.91 -2.97 13.45
C ASN A 185 15.32 -1.79 12.68
N PHE A 186 14.45 -2.08 11.72
CA PHE A 186 13.78 -1.09 10.86
C PHE A 186 12.30 -0.89 11.19
N LEU A 187 11.72 -1.73 12.04
CA LEU A 187 10.27 -1.75 12.31
C LEU A 187 9.76 -0.44 12.90
N GLY A 188 10.61 0.27 13.66
CA GLY A 188 10.25 1.55 14.28
C GLY A 188 10.09 2.73 13.32
N GLU A 189 10.55 2.61 12.06
CA GLU A 189 10.38 3.66 11.05
C GLU A 189 9.15 3.45 10.15
N LEU A 190 8.49 2.29 10.24
CA LEU A 190 7.39 1.95 9.37
C LEU A 190 6.09 2.57 9.87
N PRO A 191 5.20 3.03 8.96
CA PRO A 191 3.88 3.48 9.34
C PRO A 191 3.03 2.30 9.82
N ASP A 192 2.19 2.54 10.83
CA ASP A 192 1.23 1.54 11.26
C ASP A 192 0.17 1.28 10.19
N CYS A 193 -0.24 0.03 10.08
CA CYS A 193 -1.33 -0.34 9.21
C CYS A 193 -2.67 0.29 9.65
N PRO A 194 -3.51 0.70 8.68
CA PRO A 194 -4.90 1.05 8.95
C PRO A 194 -5.65 -0.05 9.70
N CYS A 195 -6.57 0.32 10.58
CA CYS A 195 -7.28 -0.67 11.40
C CYS A 195 -8.31 -1.49 10.61
N THR A 196 -8.82 -0.95 9.51
CA THR A 196 -9.86 -1.60 8.69
C THR A 196 -9.55 -1.50 7.21
N LEU A 197 -10.08 -2.44 6.43
CA LEU A 197 -10.00 -2.40 4.96
C LEU A 197 -10.57 -1.09 4.37
N ALA A 198 -11.64 -0.55 4.97
CA ALA A 198 -12.22 0.71 4.53
C ALA A 198 -11.25 1.89 4.70
N GLN A 199 -10.55 1.96 5.84
CA GLN A 199 -9.51 2.96 6.07
C GLN A 199 -8.33 2.76 5.11
N ALA A 200 -7.90 1.52 4.88
CA ALA A 200 -6.79 1.21 3.98
C ALA A 200 -7.03 1.66 2.54
N ARG A 201 -8.26 1.49 2.03
CA ARG A 201 -8.63 1.94 0.68
C ARG A 201 -8.86 3.45 0.61
N ALA A 202 -9.20 4.09 1.72
CA ALA A 202 -9.47 5.53 1.77
C ALA A 202 -8.21 6.38 2.00
N ASP A 203 -7.16 5.83 2.65
CA ASP A 203 -5.91 6.51 2.98
C ASP A 203 -4.88 6.43 1.84
N SER A 204 -5.26 6.96 0.68
CA SER A 204 -4.44 6.95 -0.53
C SER A 204 -3.26 7.95 -0.49
N GLY A 205 -3.02 8.63 0.63
CA GLY A 205 -1.85 9.50 0.81
C GLY A 205 -0.63 8.73 1.30
N ARG A 206 -0.85 7.68 2.09
CA ARG A 206 0.20 6.87 2.71
C ARG A 206 0.27 5.45 2.19
N PHE A 207 -0.84 4.93 1.68
CA PHE A 207 -0.96 3.55 1.22
C PHE A 207 -1.43 3.48 -0.23
N HIS A 208 -0.99 2.46 -0.95
CA HIS A 208 -1.45 2.12 -2.29
C HIS A 208 -1.78 0.64 -2.37
N THR A 209 -2.63 0.26 -3.30
CA THR A 209 -3.05 -1.13 -3.49
C THR A 209 -1.88 -2.03 -3.89
N ASP A 210 -1.77 -3.19 -3.23
CA ASP A 210 -0.84 -4.23 -3.62
C ASP A 210 -1.33 -4.94 -4.89
N TYR A 211 -0.51 -4.96 -5.93
CA TYR A 211 -0.84 -5.56 -7.21
C TYR A 211 -0.98 -7.09 -7.16
N GLY A 212 -0.35 -7.76 -6.18
CA GLY A 212 -0.48 -9.19 -5.95
C GLY A 212 -1.74 -9.58 -5.15
N CYS A 213 -2.45 -8.61 -4.57
CA CYS A 213 -3.64 -8.86 -3.75
C CYS A 213 -4.59 -7.67 -3.80
N ASP A 214 -5.32 -7.55 -4.91
CA ASP A 214 -6.32 -6.52 -5.15
C ASP A 214 -7.72 -7.10 -5.38
N ILE A 215 -8.70 -6.64 -4.59
CA ILE A 215 -10.10 -7.07 -4.68
C ILE A 215 -10.77 -6.51 -5.95
N GLU A 216 -10.32 -5.35 -6.44
CA GLU A 216 -10.89 -4.69 -7.62
C GLU A 216 -10.52 -5.43 -8.91
N HIS A 217 -9.40 -6.15 -8.90
CA HIS A 217 -8.91 -6.96 -10.02
C HIS A 217 -9.14 -8.47 -9.82
N GLY A 218 -9.86 -8.87 -8.77
CA GLY A 218 -10.17 -10.28 -8.47
C GLY A 218 -8.93 -11.13 -8.14
N SER A 219 -7.87 -10.51 -7.60
CA SER A 219 -6.59 -11.18 -7.35
C SER A 219 -6.71 -12.29 -6.31
N VAL A 220 -5.93 -13.36 -6.52
CA VAL A 220 -5.68 -14.40 -5.53
C VAL A 220 -4.46 -14.00 -4.72
N CYS A 221 -4.66 -13.70 -3.44
CA CYS A 221 -3.60 -13.28 -2.52
C CYS A 221 -2.70 -14.46 -2.13
N THR A 222 -1.88 -14.93 -3.07
CA THR A 222 -1.12 -16.19 -3.01
C THR A 222 -0.29 -16.34 -1.73
N TYR A 223 0.38 -15.27 -1.29
CA TYR A 223 1.24 -15.29 -0.11
C TYR A 223 0.51 -14.95 1.20
N HIS A 224 -0.76 -14.54 1.12
CA HIS A 224 -1.58 -14.16 2.27
C HIS A 224 -2.93 -14.89 2.24
N PRO A 225 -2.97 -16.21 2.49
CA PRO A 225 -4.21 -16.97 2.41
C PRO A 225 -5.27 -16.43 3.37
N GLY A 226 -6.47 -16.16 2.86
CA GLY A 226 -7.57 -15.55 3.62
C GLY A 226 -7.63 -14.02 3.55
N ALA A 227 -6.60 -13.36 2.99
CA ALA A 227 -6.71 -11.97 2.59
C ALA A 227 -7.53 -11.84 1.29
N VAL A 228 -8.26 -10.74 1.15
CA VAL A 228 -8.91 -10.35 -0.12
C VAL A 228 -8.30 -9.09 -0.73
N HIS A 229 -7.55 -8.33 0.08
CA HIS A 229 -6.93 -7.09 -0.34
C HIS A 229 -5.74 -6.79 0.55
N CYS A 230 -4.65 -6.32 -0.04
CA CYS A 230 -3.52 -5.75 0.66
C CYS A 230 -3.22 -4.35 0.14
N VAL A 231 -2.67 -3.51 0.99
CA VAL A 231 -2.08 -2.23 0.63
C VAL A 231 -0.64 -2.20 1.09
N ARG A 232 0.21 -1.43 0.40
CA ARG A 232 1.59 -1.21 0.81
C ARG A 232 1.80 0.27 1.13
N SER A 233 2.72 0.57 2.04
CA SER A 233 3.22 1.92 2.23
C SER A 233 3.74 2.44 0.89
N VAL A 234 3.43 3.68 0.55
CA VAL A 234 3.90 4.29 -0.69
C VAL A 234 5.40 4.59 -0.61
N GLN A 235 5.84 5.04 0.56
CA GLN A 235 7.21 5.45 0.79
C GLN A 235 7.97 4.42 1.59
N ALA A 236 9.21 4.21 1.17
CA ALA A 236 10.19 3.50 1.94
C ALA A 236 10.61 4.28 3.18
N SER A 237 11.03 3.57 4.22
CA SER A 237 11.52 4.19 5.44
C SER A 237 12.80 5.02 5.16
N PRO A 238 12.96 6.21 5.77
CA PRO A 238 14.05 7.12 5.40
C PRO A 238 15.44 6.53 5.57
N GLN A 239 15.71 5.86 6.70
CA GLN A 239 17.04 5.33 7.01
C GLN A 239 17.25 3.96 6.40
N TYR A 240 16.26 3.06 6.55
CA TYR A 240 16.43 1.65 6.21
C TYR A 240 15.87 1.25 4.86
N ALA A 241 15.10 2.14 4.21
CA ALA A 241 14.39 1.86 2.96
C ALA A 241 13.45 0.65 3.03
N ALA A 242 12.86 0.44 4.21
CA ALA A 242 11.91 -0.63 4.46
C ALA A 242 10.50 -0.24 4.03
N GLY A 243 9.64 -1.21 3.77
CA GLY A 243 8.22 -1.01 3.45
C GLY A 243 7.29 -1.70 4.42
N GLN A 244 6.01 -1.35 4.37
CA GLN A 244 4.96 -1.99 5.14
C GLN A 244 3.87 -2.51 4.19
N GLN A 245 3.56 -3.80 4.25
CA GLN A 245 2.38 -4.39 3.62
C GLN A 245 1.31 -4.67 4.68
N CYS A 246 0.06 -4.32 4.37
CA CYS A 246 -1.09 -4.45 5.24
C CYS A 246 -2.19 -5.22 4.54
N CYS A 247 -2.54 -6.40 5.04
CA CYS A 247 -3.48 -7.31 4.41
C CYS A 247 -4.74 -7.48 5.25
N TYR A 248 -5.89 -7.59 4.58
CA TYR A 248 -7.20 -7.61 5.22
C TYR A 248 -8.08 -8.74 4.71
N THR A 249 -8.87 -9.31 5.62
CA THR A 249 -9.93 -10.28 5.33
C THR A 249 -11.14 -9.60 4.68
N ALA A 250 -12.05 -10.42 4.13
CA ALA A 250 -13.31 -9.96 3.51
C ALA A 250 -14.21 -9.16 4.47
N ASP A 251 -14.16 -9.45 5.78
CA ASP A 251 -14.90 -8.72 6.80
C ASP A 251 -14.19 -7.44 7.28
N GLY A 252 -13.06 -7.10 6.66
CA GLY A 252 -12.31 -5.87 6.90
C GLY A 252 -11.33 -5.91 8.07
N THR A 253 -11.07 -7.09 8.64
CA THR A 253 -10.12 -7.28 9.75
C THR A 253 -8.68 -7.32 9.23
N GLN A 254 -7.77 -6.59 9.89
CA GLN A 254 -6.34 -6.67 9.61
C GLN A 254 -5.79 -8.06 9.99
N LEU A 255 -5.07 -8.70 9.08
CA LEU A 255 -4.35 -9.95 9.35
C LEU A 255 -3.01 -9.65 10.02
N LEU A 256 -2.75 -10.23 11.19
CA LEU A 256 -1.48 -10.08 11.91
C LEU A 256 -0.64 -11.35 11.81
N THR A 257 0.67 -11.16 11.63
CA THR A 257 1.68 -12.25 11.57
C THR A 257 1.76 -13.04 12.88
N ALA A 258 1.34 -12.43 13.99
CA ALA A 258 1.27 -13.07 15.29
C ALA A 258 0.12 -14.07 15.44
N ASP A 259 -0.88 -14.05 14.55
CA ASP A 259 -2.03 -14.99 14.56
C ASP A 259 -2.02 -15.96 13.39
N SER A 260 -1.39 -15.59 12.28
CA SER A 260 -1.43 -16.36 11.04
C SER A 260 -0.18 -16.13 10.19
N THR A 261 0.18 -17.14 9.40
CA THR A 261 1.18 -17.02 8.33
C THR A 261 0.74 -16.12 7.18
N SER A 262 -0.51 -15.66 7.17
CA SER A 262 -1.07 -14.74 6.19
C SER A 262 -0.97 -13.26 6.60
N GLY A 263 -0.25 -12.96 7.67
CA GLY A 263 -0.23 -11.64 8.28
C GLY A 263 0.32 -10.54 7.37
N SER A 264 0.01 -9.30 7.74
CA SER A 264 0.56 -8.07 7.19
C SER A 264 2.07 -7.98 7.46
N THR A 265 2.93 -8.03 6.45
CA THR A 265 4.38 -8.09 6.68
C THR A 265 5.05 -6.72 6.53
N PRO A 266 5.91 -6.31 7.47
CA PRO A 266 6.91 -5.28 7.21
C PRO A 266 8.04 -5.89 6.39
N ASP A 267 8.52 -5.19 5.37
CA ASP A 267 9.53 -5.69 4.43
C ASP A 267 10.82 -4.87 4.58
N ARG A 268 11.98 -5.54 4.69
CA ARG A 268 13.28 -4.87 4.85
C ARG A 268 13.64 -4.06 3.61
N GLY A 269 13.39 -4.61 2.43
CA GLY A 269 13.47 -3.89 1.17
C GLY A 269 12.08 -3.42 0.76
N HIS A 270 11.89 -2.13 0.61
CA HIS A 270 10.67 -1.61 -0.01
C HIS A 270 10.56 -2.18 -1.43
N ASP A 271 9.39 -2.71 -1.80
CA ASP A 271 9.16 -3.34 -3.10
C ASP A 271 9.51 -2.40 -4.26
N TRP A 272 9.14 -1.13 -4.16
CA TRP A 272 9.49 -0.13 -5.17
C TRP A 272 10.90 0.45 -5.05
N GLY A 273 11.69 0.00 -4.07
CA GLY A 273 12.98 0.56 -3.74
C GLY A 273 12.87 1.96 -3.14
N SER A 274 14.00 2.66 -3.07
CA SER A 274 14.08 4.04 -2.60
C SER A 274 15.34 4.72 -3.13
N PRO A 275 15.32 6.03 -3.44
CA PRO A 275 16.55 6.75 -3.75
C PRO A 275 17.57 6.68 -2.58
N PRO A 276 18.87 6.50 -2.87
CA PRO A 276 19.45 6.16 -4.17
C PRO A 276 19.23 4.67 -4.53
N PHE A 277 18.55 4.42 -5.65
CA PHE A 277 18.10 3.07 -6.07
C PHE A 277 19.20 2.05 -6.38
N ARG A 278 20.46 2.46 -6.44
CA ARG A 278 21.60 1.56 -6.67
C ARG A 278 22.24 1.04 -5.39
N ALA A 279 21.84 1.59 -4.24
CA ALA A 279 22.35 1.18 -2.94
C ALA A 279 21.40 0.15 -2.32
N PRO A 280 21.86 -1.05 -1.96
CA PRO A 280 21.21 -1.93 -1.00
C PRO A 280 20.73 -1.25 0.30
N PRO A 281 19.57 -1.64 0.86
CA PRO A 281 18.55 -2.55 0.34
C PRO A 281 17.46 -1.77 -0.43
N ARG A 282 17.86 -0.75 -1.19
CA ARG A 282 16.96 0.21 -1.84
C ARG A 282 16.72 -0.09 -3.32
N VAL A 283 17.19 -1.24 -3.82
CA VAL A 283 17.10 -1.58 -5.24
C VAL A 283 15.67 -2.05 -5.56
N PRO A 284 14.94 -1.37 -6.48
CA PRO A 284 13.56 -1.69 -6.80
C PRO A 284 13.35 -3.15 -7.20
N GLY A 285 12.38 -3.81 -6.57
CA GLY A 285 12.05 -5.22 -6.69
C GLY A 285 13.11 -6.16 -6.09
N LEU A 286 14.38 -5.94 -6.42
CA LEU A 286 15.45 -6.91 -6.17
C LEU A 286 15.87 -7.01 -4.70
N SER A 287 15.98 -5.87 -4.00
CA SER A 287 16.28 -5.91 -2.55
C SER A 287 15.13 -6.54 -1.77
N HIS A 288 13.87 -6.22 -2.13
CA HIS A 288 12.69 -6.86 -1.56
C HIS A 288 12.69 -8.37 -1.81
N TRP A 289 13.01 -8.80 -3.04
CA TRP A 289 13.14 -10.22 -3.36
C TRP A 289 14.20 -10.94 -2.56
N LEU A 290 15.35 -10.30 -2.35
CA LEU A 290 16.49 -10.92 -1.65
C LEU A 290 16.28 -11.02 -0.13
N TYR A 291 15.64 -10.04 0.49
CA TYR A 291 15.51 -9.99 1.97
C TYR A 291 14.17 -10.48 2.51
N ASP A 292 13.11 -10.43 1.70
CA ASP A 292 11.74 -10.67 2.17
C ASP A 292 11.06 -11.80 1.38
N VAL A 293 11.15 -11.79 0.04
CA VAL A 293 10.49 -12.84 -0.76
C VAL A 293 11.23 -14.17 -0.65
N ILE A 294 12.52 -14.26 -1.01
CA ILE A 294 13.23 -15.55 -1.01
C ILE A 294 13.40 -16.14 0.41
N SER A 295 13.48 -15.29 1.42
CA SER A 295 13.47 -15.72 2.83
C SER A 295 12.12 -16.32 3.24
N PHE A 296 11.01 -15.78 2.74
CA PHE A 296 9.69 -16.42 2.86
C PHE A 296 9.65 -17.78 2.14
N TYR A 297 10.30 -17.93 0.98
CA TYR A 297 10.43 -19.24 0.34
C TYR A 297 11.18 -20.24 1.22
N TYR A 298 12.32 -19.86 1.78
CA TYR A 298 13.09 -20.75 2.67
C TYR A 298 12.29 -21.18 3.90
N CYS A 299 11.61 -20.24 4.55
CA CYS A 299 10.99 -20.48 5.84
C CYS A 299 9.55 -21.01 5.74
N CYS A 300 8.76 -20.60 4.74
CA CYS A 300 7.32 -20.85 4.70
C CYS A 300 6.88 -21.77 3.55
N LEU A 301 7.53 -21.70 2.38
CA LEU A 301 7.08 -22.43 1.18
C LEU A 301 7.85 -23.73 0.95
N TRP A 302 9.17 -23.71 1.11
CA TRP A 302 10.02 -24.88 0.93
C TRP A 302 10.31 -25.62 2.24
N ALA A 303 10.11 -24.99 3.39
CA ALA A 303 10.20 -25.62 4.71
C ALA A 303 9.01 -25.21 5.60
N PRO A 304 8.66 -26.02 6.61
CA PRO A 304 7.58 -25.73 7.55
C PRO A 304 8.04 -24.87 8.76
N GLU A 305 8.87 -23.85 8.53
CA GLU A 305 9.50 -23.02 9.57
C GLU A 305 8.92 -21.58 9.63
N CYS A 306 7.70 -21.40 9.12
CA CYS A 306 7.16 -20.06 8.85
C CYS A 306 7.03 -19.17 10.09
N SER A 307 6.88 -19.78 11.27
CA SER A 307 6.84 -19.07 12.55
C SER A 307 8.10 -18.21 12.81
N ARG A 308 9.27 -18.64 12.32
CA ARG A 308 10.53 -17.88 12.42
C ARG A 308 10.48 -16.60 11.60
N TYR A 309 10.00 -16.72 10.36
CA TYR A 309 9.82 -15.57 9.47
C TYR A 309 8.87 -14.56 10.08
N MET A 310 7.69 -15.01 10.50
CA MET A 310 6.64 -14.15 11.08
C MET A 310 7.08 -13.45 12.38
N ARG A 311 7.96 -14.09 13.16
CA ARG A 311 8.54 -13.49 14.37
C ARG A 311 9.43 -12.29 14.06
N LEU A 312 10.25 -12.38 13.02
CA LEU A 312 11.17 -11.31 12.59
C LEU A 312 10.49 -10.25 11.72
N ARG A 313 9.37 -10.61 11.09
CA ARG A 313 8.53 -9.75 10.24
C ARG A 313 7.20 -9.44 10.94
N ARG A 314 7.29 -9.01 12.20
CA ARG A 314 6.11 -8.79 13.04
C ARG A 314 5.32 -7.57 12.56
N SER A 315 4.03 -7.77 12.30
CA SER A 315 3.10 -6.72 11.86
C SER A 315 3.01 -5.62 12.91
N SER A 316 2.94 -4.36 12.46
CA SER A 316 2.41 -3.29 13.28
C SER A 316 0.93 -3.55 13.56
N ASP A 317 0.51 -3.36 14.81
CA ASP A 317 -0.90 -3.23 15.11
C ASP A 317 -1.37 -1.80 14.81
N CYS A 318 -2.67 -1.58 14.80
CA CYS A 318 -3.23 -0.29 14.39
C CYS A 318 -3.49 0.68 15.56
N ARG A 319 -2.98 0.44 16.78
CA ARG A 319 -3.32 1.28 17.96
C ARG A 319 -2.89 2.74 17.80
N THR A 320 -1.75 2.93 17.16
CA THR A 320 -1.13 4.23 16.87
C THR A 320 -1.46 4.76 15.47
N TYR A 321 -2.18 3.97 14.66
CA TYR A 321 -2.74 4.47 13.41
C TYR A 321 -3.74 5.60 13.69
N ARG A 322 -3.58 6.67 12.93
CA ARG A 322 -4.44 7.86 12.98
C ARG A 322 -4.88 8.16 11.54
N PRO A 323 -6.19 8.07 11.23
CA PRO A 323 -6.69 8.38 9.89
C PRO A 323 -6.37 9.83 9.50
N PRO A 324 -6.06 10.11 8.23
CA PRO A 324 -5.89 11.48 7.76
C PRO A 324 -7.21 12.27 7.81
N ARG A 325 -7.09 13.59 7.89
CA ARG A 325 -8.19 14.54 7.70
C ARG A 325 -8.39 14.81 6.22
N LEU A 326 -9.64 14.96 5.80
CA LEU A 326 -10.05 15.02 4.41
C LEU A 326 -10.72 16.37 4.11
N ALA A 327 -10.27 17.04 3.06
CA ALA A 327 -10.95 18.19 2.47
C ALA A 327 -11.13 17.97 0.96
N SER A 328 -12.15 18.58 0.37
CA SER A 328 -12.47 18.38 -1.05
C SER A 328 -12.95 19.65 -1.72
N ALA A 329 -12.66 19.76 -3.02
CA ALA A 329 -13.19 20.78 -3.92
C ALA A 329 -13.72 20.12 -5.20
N PHE A 330 -14.93 20.45 -5.65
CA PHE A 330 -15.59 19.81 -6.80
C PHE A 330 -16.78 20.65 -7.29
N GLY A 331 -17.31 20.35 -8.49
CA GLY A 331 -18.43 21.10 -9.04
C GLY A 331 -18.04 22.51 -9.46
N ASP A 332 -18.89 23.51 -9.15
CA ASP A 332 -18.73 24.88 -9.63
C ASP A 332 -18.05 25.89 -8.66
N PRO A 333 -16.78 25.67 -8.31
CA PRO A 333 -16.41 24.73 -7.27
C PRO A 333 -17.06 25.01 -5.91
N HIS A 334 -17.61 23.95 -5.34
CA HIS A 334 -17.93 23.80 -3.92
C HIS A 334 -16.73 23.29 -3.15
N PHE A 335 -16.62 23.73 -1.90
CA PHE A 335 -15.56 23.36 -0.99
C PHE A 335 -16.14 22.75 0.28
N ILE A 336 -15.47 21.71 0.76
CA ILE A 336 -15.62 21.17 2.11
C ILE A 336 -14.23 21.19 2.74
N THR A 337 -14.07 22.00 3.78
CA THR A 337 -12.80 22.18 4.51
C THR A 337 -12.47 20.95 5.35
N PHE A 338 -11.26 20.90 5.91
CA PHE A 338 -10.83 19.78 6.76
C PHE A 338 -11.72 19.58 7.99
N ASP A 339 -12.30 20.66 8.52
CA ASP A 339 -13.15 20.65 9.72
C ASP A 339 -14.66 20.64 9.38
N GLY A 340 -14.99 20.57 8.08
CA GLY A 340 -16.34 20.33 7.59
C GLY A 340 -17.17 21.59 7.29
N ALA A 341 -16.59 22.78 7.29
CA ALA A 341 -17.22 23.98 6.78
C ALA A 341 -17.48 23.84 5.26
N LYS A 342 -18.64 24.32 4.83
CA LYS A 342 -19.13 24.15 3.45
C LYS A 342 -19.41 25.51 2.83
N PHE A 343 -18.91 25.74 1.63
CA PHE A 343 -19.19 26.97 0.90
C PHE A 343 -19.00 26.79 -0.61
N THR A 344 -19.54 27.73 -1.38
CA THR A 344 -19.37 27.81 -2.84
C THR A 344 -18.53 29.02 -3.17
N PHE A 345 -17.53 28.87 -4.04
CA PHE A 345 -16.70 29.98 -4.49
C PHE A 345 -16.48 29.94 -6.00
N ASN A 346 -17.24 30.77 -6.71
CA ASN A 346 -17.21 30.89 -8.17
C ASN A 346 -16.24 31.99 -8.65
N GLY A 347 -14.95 31.86 -8.34
CA GLY A 347 -13.95 32.82 -8.80
C GLY A 347 -13.28 32.41 -10.11
N ARG A 348 -13.16 33.32 -11.09
CA ARG A 348 -12.29 33.11 -12.27
C ARG A 348 -10.86 33.52 -11.96
N GLY A 349 -9.94 32.57 -11.89
CA GLY A 349 -8.58 32.85 -11.42
C GLY A 349 -7.75 31.64 -10.98
N GLU A 350 -6.62 31.92 -10.35
CA GLU A 350 -5.75 30.96 -9.66
C GLU A 350 -5.76 31.26 -8.16
N TYR A 351 -6.05 30.24 -7.35
CA TYR A 351 -6.26 30.37 -5.90
C TYR A 351 -5.45 29.34 -5.11
N VAL A 352 -5.07 29.73 -3.90
CA VAL A 352 -4.40 28.84 -2.95
C VAL A 352 -5.46 27.98 -2.26
N LEU A 353 -5.47 26.69 -2.57
CA LEU A 353 -6.35 25.73 -1.90
C LEU A 353 -5.81 25.42 -0.49
N LEU A 354 -4.51 25.19 -0.39
CA LEU A 354 -3.82 24.85 0.85
C LEU A 354 -2.38 25.37 0.84
N GLU A 355 -1.98 26.00 1.93
CA GLU A 355 -0.61 26.33 2.30
C GLU A 355 -0.33 25.75 3.70
N SER A 356 0.84 25.14 3.91
CA SER A 356 1.31 24.75 5.24
C SER A 356 2.79 25.04 5.44
N GLY A 357 3.10 25.79 6.49
CA GLY A 357 4.46 26.11 6.88
C GLY A 357 5.23 24.95 7.52
N LEU A 358 4.57 23.83 7.85
CA LEU A 358 5.21 22.67 8.47
C LEU A 358 6.22 22.01 7.53
N THR A 359 5.85 21.87 6.25
CA THR A 359 6.66 21.22 5.22
C THR A 359 6.87 22.10 3.97
N ASP A 360 6.42 23.36 4.01
CA ASP A 360 6.27 24.23 2.82
C ASP A 360 5.41 23.55 1.74
N LEU A 361 4.29 22.96 2.16
CA LEU A 361 3.29 22.37 1.28
C LEU A 361 2.43 23.46 0.66
N ARG A 362 2.33 23.46 -0.67
CA ARG A 362 1.52 24.39 -1.46
C ARG A 362 0.66 23.62 -2.46
N VAL A 363 -0.66 23.82 -2.39
CA VAL A 363 -1.65 23.30 -3.34
C VAL A 363 -2.44 24.46 -3.90
N GLN A 364 -2.44 24.61 -5.22
CA GLN A 364 -3.10 25.70 -5.93
C GLN A 364 -4.09 25.15 -6.95
N GLY A 365 -5.21 25.85 -7.15
CA GLY A 365 -6.26 25.50 -8.09
C GLY A 365 -6.51 26.63 -9.08
N ARG A 366 -6.67 26.30 -10.36
CA ARG A 366 -7.14 27.22 -11.40
C ARG A 366 -8.61 26.95 -11.66
N ALA A 367 -9.42 28.00 -11.61
CA ALA A 367 -10.84 27.95 -11.88
C ALA A 367 -11.20 28.83 -13.09
N GLU A 368 -11.90 28.24 -14.06
CA GLU A 368 -12.29 28.89 -15.30
C GLU A 368 -13.76 28.58 -15.65
N PRO A 369 -14.44 29.47 -16.39
CA PRO A 369 -15.76 29.18 -16.94
C PRO A 369 -15.69 28.06 -17.97
N ARG A 370 -16.68 27.17 -17.95
CA ARG A 370 -16.86 26.19 -19.03
C ARG A 370 -17.30 26.92 -20.30
N THR A 371 -16.71 26.54 -21.43
CA THR A 371 -17.20 26.99 -22.74
C THR A 371 -17.99 25.85 -23.37
N THR A 372 -19.26 26.09 -23.72
CA THR A 372 -20.11 25.09 -24.38
C THR A 372 -19.63 24.85 -25.82
N PRO A 373 -20.02 23.74 -26.47
CA PRO A 373 -19.70 23.49 -27.89
C PRO A 373 -20.15 24.62 -28.83
N GLU A 374 -21.21 25.35 -28.44
CA GLU A 374 -21.75 26.51 -29.15
C GLU A 374 -20.97 27.82 -28.90
N GLY A 375 -19.90 27.76 -28.10
CA GLY A 375 -19.03 28.89 -27.76
C GLY A 375 -19.56 29.80 -26.66
N MET A 376 -20.64 29.42 -25.97
CA MET A 376 -21.19 30.18 -24.85
C MET A 376 -20.42 29.86 -23.57
N GLN A 377 -20.04 30.88 -22.80
CA GLN A 377 -19.44 30.66 -21.48
C GLN A 377 -20.52 30.55 -20.42
N ASP A 378 -20.40 29.54 -19.56
CA ASP A 378 -21.21 29.42 -18.37
C ASP A 378 -20.98 30.62 -17.43
N ARG A 379 -21.99 30.92 -16.61
CA ARG A 379 -21.90 31.97 -15.59
C ARG A 379 -21.15 31.52 -14.33
N GLY A 380 -20.94 30.21 -14.18
CA GLY A 380 -20.14 29.59 -13.12
C GLY A 380 -18.73 29.22 -13.60
N THR A 381 -17.86 28.92 -12.66
CA THR A 381 -16.50 28.44 -12.89
C THR A 381 -16.33 27.04 -12.34
N GLY A 382 -15.35 26.27 -12.80
CA GLY A 382 -14.94 25.04 -12.14
C GLY A 382 -13.44 24.83 -12.25
N LEU A 383 -12.91 23.89 -11.48
CA LEU A 383 -11.47 23.63 -11.46
C LEU A 383 -11.01 23.01 -12.79
N THR A 384 -10.03 23.64 -13.45
CA THR A 384 -9.44 23.20 -14.72
C THR A 384 -8.01 22.74 -14.60
N ALA A 385 -7.29 23.20 -13.57
CA ALA A 385 -5.94 22.75 -13.23
C ALA A 385 -5.68 22.79 -11.72
N VAL A 386 -4.80 21.92 -11.25
CA VAL A 386 -4.34 21.84 -9.85
C VAL A 386 -2.84 21.64 -9.86
N ALA A 387 -2.10 22.42 -9.09
CA ALA A 387 -0.65 22.29 -8.97
C ALA A 387 -0.22 22.10 -7.51
N VAL A 388 0.79 21.26 -7.28
CA VAL A 388 1.27 20.92 -5.94
C VAL A 388 2.80 20.89 -5.88
N GLN A 389 3.33 21.33 -4.74
CA GLN A 389 4.74 21.23 -4.35
C GLN A 389 4.86 21.10 -2.82
N GLU A 390 5.83 20.33 -2.35
CA GLU A 390 6.21 20.26 -0.93
C GLU A 390 7.71 20.52 -0.76
N GLY A 391 8.07 21.61 -0.07
CA GLY A 391 9.46 21.97 0.14
C GLY A 391 10.23 22.15 -1.17
N ASN A 392 11.27 21.34 -1.37
CA ASN A 392 12.09 21.35 -2.59
C ASN A 392 11.78 20.21 -3.56
N SER A 393 10.60 19.58 -3.43
CA SER A 393 10.12 18.55 -4.33
C SER A 393 9.98 19.08 -5.77
N ASP A 394 9.79 18.15 -6.70
CA ASP A 394 9.30 18.50 -8.03
C ASP A 394 7.92 19.17 -7.95
N VAL A 395 7.56 19.91 -8.99
CA VAL A 395 6.23 20.51 -9.14
C VAL A 395 5.40 19.65 -10.08
N VAL A 396 4.22 19.24 -9.61
CA VAL A 396 3.25 18.50 -10.42
C VAL A 396 2.02 19.36 -10.65
N GLU A 397 1.66 19.56 -11.92
CA GLU A 397 0.42 20.21 -12.35
C GLU A 397 -0.47 19.18 -13.07
N VAL A 398 -1.70 19.00 -12.59
CA VAL A 398 -2.73 18.17 -13.22
C VAL A 398 -3.79 19.08 -13.80
N ARG A 399 -4.07 18.99 -15.11
CA ARG A 399 -5.04 19.84 -15.79
C ARG A 399 -5.90 19.08 -16.79
N LEU A 400 -7.05 19.63 -17.14
CA LEU A 400 -7.91 19.08 -18.19
C LEU A 400 -7.22 19.17 -19.55
N ALA A 401 -7.23 18.07 -20.31
CA ALA A 401 -6.61 18.05 -21.63
C ALA A 401 -7.41 18.87 -22.66
N PRO A 402 -6.76 19.62 -23.58
CA PRO A 402 -7.45 20.56 -24.48
C PRO A 402 -8.36 19.95 -25.57
N ARG A 403 -8.24 18.65 -25.88
CA ARG A 403 -8.93 18.04 -27.04
C ARG A 403 -9.54 16.65 -26.78
N VAL A 404 -9.34 16.09 -25.59
CA VAL A 404 -9.87 14.79 -25.18
C VAL A 404 -10.27 14.94 -23.72
N GLY A 405 -11.45 14.45 -23.31
CA GLY A 405 -11.97 14.56 -21.94
C GLY A 405 -11.19 13.71 -20.93
N GLY A 406 -9.89 13.94 -20.81
CA GLY A 406 -8.97 13.22 -19.92
C GLY A 406 -8.00 14.18 -19.22
N LEU A 407 -7.13 13.62 -18.39
CA LEU A 407 -6.14 14.38 -17.63
C LEU A 407 -4.83 14.55 -18.40
N GLN A 408 -4.23 15.73 -18.28
CA GLN A 408 -2.85 15.99 -18.65
C GLN A 408 -2.07 16.31 -17.37
N VAL A 409 -0.97 15.59 -17.13
CA VAL A 409 -0.07 15.85 -16.00
C VAL A 409 1.22 16.46 -16.53
N LEU A 410 1.69 17.51 -15.87
CA LEU A 410 2.94 18.18 -16.16
C LEU A 410 3.86 18.03 -14.95
N LEU A 411 5.10 17.66 -15.21
CA LEU A 411 6.19 17.61 -14.24
C LEU A 411 7.15 18.75 -14.56
N ASN A 412 7.35 19.68 -13.64
CA ASN A 412 8.26 20.81 -13.82
C ASN A 412 8.08 21.54 -15.18
N GLN A 413 6.82 21.79 -15.56
CA GLN A 413 6.38 22.45 -16.81
C GLN A 413 6.43 21.59 -18.08
N GLU A 414 6.84 20.33 -18.01
CA GLU A 414 6.86 19.41 -19.15
C GLU A 414 5.75 18.36 -19.05
N VAL A 415 5.11 18.04 -20.17
CA VAL A 415 4.02 17.05 -20.20
C VAL A 415 4.58 15.65 -19.94
N LEU A 416 4.04 14.98 -18.93
CA LEU A 416 4.40 13.63 -18.54
C LEU A 416 3.50 12.61 -19.26
N THR A 417 4.08 11.53 -19.76
CA THR A 417 3.34 10.46 -20.46
C THR A 417 3.24 9.22 -19.57
N PHE A 418 2.05 8.60 -19.53
CA PHE A 418 1.80 7.36 -18.79
C PHE A 418 1.62 6.16 -19.73
N ALA A 419 2.20 6.23 -20.93
CA ALA A 419 2.07 5.17 -21.93
C ALA A 419 2.82 3.89 -21.51
N GLU A 420 3.94 4.04 -20.82
CA GLU A 420 4.82 2.95 -20.39
C GLU A 420 4.53 2.52 -18.94
N GLN A 421 4.15 3.46 -18.08
CA GLN A 421 3.92 3.22 -16.64
C GLN A 421 2.75 4.06 -16.14
N SER A 422 1.96 3.49 -15.23
CA SER A 422 0.84 4.15 -14.57
C SER A 422 1.23 4.86 -13.27
N TRP A 423 2.52 4.94 -12.95
CA TRP A 423 3.04 5.53 -11.70
C TRP A 423 4.52 5.90 -11.85
N MET A 424 5.01 6.82 -11.01
CA MET A 424 6.38 7.33 -11.02
C MET A 424 6.81 7.78 -9.62
N ASP A 425 8.04 7.46 -9.22
CA ASP A 425 8.69 8.05 -8.05
C ASP A 425 9.47 9.30 -8.48
N LEU A 426 9.13 10.43 -7.89
CA LEU A 426 9.66 11.76 -8.20
C LEU A 426 10.42 12.30 -7.00
N LYS A 427 11.12 13.43 -7.18
CA LYS A 427 11.82 14.03 -6.04
C LYS A 427 10.78 14.52 -5.02
N GLY A 428 10.74 13.86 -3.85
CA GLY A 428 9.91 14.25 -2.71
C GLY A 428 8.43 13.90 -2.84
N MET A 429 8.04 13.11 -3.86
CA MET A 429 6.66 12.66 -4.02
C MET A 429 6.56 11.43 -4.92
N PHE A 430 5.48 10.69 -4.76
CA PHE A 430 5.10 9.59 -5.62
C PHE A 430 3.82 9.95 -6.38
N LEU A 431 3.78 9.61 -7.66
CA LEU A 431 2.69 9.92 -8.57
C LEU A 431 2.09 8.63 -9.12
N SER A 432 0.77 8.51 -9.16
CA SER A 432 0.06 7.40 -9.79
C SER A 432 -1.11 7.91 -10.60
N MET A 433 -1.36 7.30 -11.76
CA MET A 433 -2.51 7.54 -12.62
C MET A 433 -3.32 6.25 -12.77
N ALA A 434 -4.56 6.28 -12.29
CA ALA A 434 -5.52 5.21 -12.48
C ALA A 434 -6.46 5.56 -13.65
N ALA A 435 -6.61 4.64 -14.60
CA ALA A 435 -7.58 4.69 -15.70
C ALA A 435 -7.60 5.97 -16.59
N GLY A 436 -6.60 6.86 -16.48
CA GLY A 436 -6.47 8.08 -17.28
C GLY A 436 -7.38 9.24 -16.86
N ASP A 437 -8.28 9.02 -15.90
CA ASP A 437 -9.24 10.00 -15.38
C ASP A 437 -9.01 10.35 -13.91
N ARG A 438 -8.08 9.67 -13.24
CA ARG A 438 -7.71 9.92 -11.84
C ARG A 438 -6.19 9.89 -11.63
N THR A 439 -5.68 10.88 -10.93
CA THR A 439 -4.27 11.03 -10.55
C THR A 439 -4.16 11.15 -9.03
N SER A 440 -3.33 10.31 -8.43
CA SER A 440 -3.00 10.33 -7.00
C SER A 440 -1.55 10.78 -6.84
N ILE A 441 -1.34 11.78 -5.99
CA ILE A 441 -0.05 12.36 -5.64
C ILE A 441 0.14 12.17 -4.14
N MET A 442 1.24 11.51 -3.76
CA MET A 442 1.55 11.17 -2.38
C MET A 442 2.89 11.82 -2.02
N LEU A 443 2.88 12.75 -1.08
CA LEU A 443 4.03 13.60 -0.73
C LEU A 443 4.87 12.96 0.38
N SER A 444 6.16 13.30 0.47
CA SER A 444 7.07 12.77 1.50
C SER A 444 6.60 12.97 2.95
N SER A 445 5.75 13.96 3.20
CA SER A 445 5.12 14.15 4.51
C SER A 445 4.00 13.15 4.84
N GLY A 446 3.56 12.33 3.89
CA GLY A 446 2.37 11.50 3.98
C GLY A 446 1.07 12.25 3.64
N ALA A 447 1.16 13.52 3.22
CA ALA A 447 0.03 14.23 2.63
C ALA A 447 -0.32 13.62 1.26
N GLY A 448 -1.60 13.42 1.00
CA GLY A 448 -2.13 12.88 -0.24
C GLY A 448 -3.00 13.89 -0.98
N LEU A 449 -2.93 13.87 -2.30
CA LEU A 449 -3.77 14.65 -3.19
C LEU A 449 -4.32 13.74 -4.29
N GLU A 450 -5.63 13.67 -4.44
CA GLU A 450 -6.29 12.93 -5.51
C GLU A 450 -7.04 13.91 -6.40
N VAL A 451 -6.74 13.90 -7.69
CA VAL A 451 -7.35 14.75 -8.71
C VAL A 451 -8.03 13.85 -9.73
N SER A 452 -9.32 14.02 -9.94
CA SER A 452 -10.10 13.22 -10.89
C SER A 452 -11.00 14.07 -11.76
N VAL A 453 -11.28 13.63 -12.98
CA VAL A 453 -12.30 14.25 -13.83
C VAL A 453 -13.69 13.89 -13.31
N GLN A 454 -14.50 14.89 -13.02
CA GLN A 454 -15.90 14.73 -12.63
C GLN A 454 -16.77 15.64 -13.50
N GLY A 455 -17.40 15.06 -14.51
CA GLY A 455 -18.14 15.84 -15.51
C GLY A 455 -17.19 16.72 -16.33
N PRO A 456 -17.44 18.03 -16.47
CA PRO A 456 -16.57 18.94 -17.22
C PRO A 456 -15.42 19.54 -16.40
N PHE A 457 -15.34 19.27 -15.10
CA PHE A 457 -14.39 19.90 -14.19
C PHE A 457 -13.55 18.86 -13.44
N LEU A 458 -12.50 19.35 -12.76
CA LEU A 458 -11.72 18.55 -11.83
C LEU A 458 -12.39 18.51 -10.45
N SER A 459 -12.34 17.33 -9.84
CA SER A 459 -12.56 17.15 -8.41
C SER A 459 -11.22 16.90 -7.73
N VAL A 460 -11.02 17.55 -6.59
CA VAL A 460 -9.80 17.50 -5.79
C VAL A 460 -10.13 17.01 -4.40
N THR A 461 -9.32 16.08 -3.92
CA THR A 461 -9.38 15.56 -2.56
C THR A 461 -8.00 15.66 -1.94
N VAL A 462 -7.90 16.30 -0.78
CA VAL A 462 -6.66 16.44 -0.01
C VAL A 462 -6.78 15.65 1.28
N LEU A 463 -5.78 14.82 1.56
CA LEU A 463 -5.64 14.02 2.77
C LEU A 463 -4.42 14.49 3.56
N LEU A 464 -4.63 14.96 4.79
CA LEU A 464 -3.53 15.41 5.65
C LEU A 464 -3.41 14.54 6.91
N PRO A 465 -2.21 14.01 7.22
CA PRO A 465 -1.94 13.38 8.50
C PRO A 465 -2.14 14.35 9.68
N GLU A 466 -2.37 13.79 10.88
CA GLU A 466 -2.62 14.55 12.12
C GLU A 466 -1.54 15.59 12.45
N LYS A 467 -0.29 15.37 12.03
CA LYS A 467 0.81 16.32 12.24
C LYS A 467 0.60 17.70 11.62
N PHE A 468 -0.33 17.83 10.66
CA PHE A 468 -0.68 19.10 10.02
C PHE A 468 -1.70 19.93 10.83
N LEU A 469 -2.19 19.43 11.97
CA LEU A 469 -3.08 20.20 12.86
C LEU A 469 -2.46 21.55 13.24
N ASN A 470 -3.25 22.62 13.11
CA ASN A 470 -2.90 24.02 13.33
C ASN A 470 -1.80 24.59 12.41
N HIS A 471 -1.47 23.89 11.32
CA HIS A 471 -0.42 24.31 10.39
C HIS A 471 -0.92 24.63 8.99
N THR A 472 -2.24 24.59 8.72
CA THR A 472 -2.81 24.82 7.39
C THR A 472 -3.48 26.18 7.29
N GLN A 473 -3.48 26.75 6.09
CA GLN A 473 -4.25 27.94 5.71
C GLN A 473 -4.67 27.83 4.24
N GLY A 474 -5.67 28.58 3.80
CA GLY A 474 -6.15 28.58 2.40
C GLY A 474 -7.66 28.37 2.31
N LEU A 475 -8.16 28.09 1.09
CA LEU A 475 -9.58 27.81 0.87
C LEU A 475 -10.08 26.54 1.56
N LEU A 476 -9.18 25.60 1.89
CA LEU A 476 -9.52 24.38 2.62
C LEU A 476 -9.50 24.54 4.15
N GLY A 477 -9.29 25.77 4.64
CA GLY A 477 -9.44 26.11 6.05
C GLY A 477 -8.21 25.86 6.92
N THR A 478 -8.39 26.08 8.22
CA THR A 478 -7.35 25.91 9.24
C THR A 478 -7.67 24.64 10.01
N LEU A 479 -6.96 23.55 9.69
CA LEU A 479 -7.20 22.23 10.26
C LEU A 479 -6.95 22.24 11.78
N ASN A 480 -8.00 22.34 12.58
CA ASN A 480 -7.92 22.35 14.04
C ASN A 480 -9.15 21.71 14.72
N ASP A 481 -9.93 20.92 13.96
CA ASP A 481 -11.18 20.30 14.36
C ASP A 481 -12.29 21.33 14.73
N SER A 482 -12.20 22.58 14.23
CA SER A 482 -13.22 23.63 14.39
C SER A 482 -13.58 24.25 13.02
N PRO A 483 -14.84 24.12 12.57
CA PRO A 483 -15.27 24.77 11.32
C PRO A 483 -15.48 26.28 11.47
N THR A 484 -15.33 26.86 12.67
CA THR A 484 -15.74 28.24 12.95
C THR A 484 -14.74 29.30 12.49
N ASP A 485 -13.50 28.88 12.26
CA ASP A 485 -12.37 29.71 11.87
C ASP A 485 -11.75 29.29 10.52
N ASP A 486 -12.44 28.41 9.79
CA ASP A 486 -12.05 28.00 8.45
C ASP A 486 -12.07 29.16 7.44
N PHE A 487 -12.93 30.15 7.65
CA PHE A 487 -13.02 31.35 6.81
C PHE A 487 -12.06 32.44 7.26
N THR A 488 -10.79 32.07 7.43
CA THR A 488 -9.71 32.99 7.81
C THR A 488 -9.08 33.64 6.59
N LEU A 489 -9.12 34.96 6.52
CA LEU A 489 -8.42 35.76 5.51
C LEU A 489 -6.90 35.71 5.76
N ARG A 490 -6.08 35.99 4.75
CA ARG A 490 -4.62 36.13 4.85
C ARG A 490 -4.18 37.17 5.89
N SER A 491 -5.04 38.14 6.19
CA SER A 491 -4.83 39.13 7.26
C SER A 491 -4.94 38.55 8.68
N GLY A 492 -5.42 37.31 8.83
CA GLY A 492 -5.76 36.67 10.10
C GLY A 492 -7.17 36.99 10.60
N LYS A 493 -7.95 37.81 9.89
CA LYS A 493 -9.35 38.08 10.24
C LYS A 493 -10.23 36.89 9.87
N VAL A 494 -11.00 36.40 10.84
CA VAL A 494 -11.97 35.32 10.68
C VAL A 494 -13.34 35.88 10.30
N LEU A 495 -13.97 35.32 9.26
CA LEU A 495 -15.38 35.57 8.96
C LEU A 495 -16.27 34.62 9.76
N PRO A 496 -17.44 35.07 10.25
CA PRO A 496 -18.34 34.20 11.00
C PRO A 496 -18.90 33.08 10.11
N PRO A 497 -19.28 31.92 10.67
CA PRO A 497 -19.95 30.84 9.92
C PRO A 497 -21.26 31.25 9.24
N THR A 498 -21.86 32.35 9.69
CA THR A 498 -23.09 32.95 9.12
C THR A 498 -22.80 33.97 8.01
N ALA A 499 -21.55 34.07 7.53
CA ALA A 499 -21.18 34.97 6.46
C ALA A 499 -22.01 34.69 5.20
N SER A 500 -22.41 35.76 4.52
CA SER A 500 -23.15 35.68 3.26
C SER A 500 -22.28 35.11 2.14
N SER A 501 -22.90 34.55 1.11
CA SER A 501 -22.19 34.05 -0.08
C SER A 501 -21.29 35.12 -0.73
N ARG A 502 -21.67 36.40 -0.62
CA ARG A 502 -20.87 37.55 -1.11
C ARG A 502 -19.64 37.81 -0.25
N GLU A 503 -19.73 37.67 1.06
CA GLU A 503 -18.58 37.77 1.96
C GLU A 503 -17.62 36.58 1.78
N LEU A 504 -18.16 35.38 1.61
CA LEU A 504 -17.37 34.17 1.32
C LEU A 504 -16.67 34.26 -0.04
N PHE A 505 -17.30 34.92 -1.03
CA PHE A 505 -16.62 35.23 -2.28
C PHE A 505 -15.42 36.15 -2.08
N GLN A 506 -15.55 37.21 -1.26
CA GLN A 506 -14.40 38.08 -0.95
C GLN A 506 -13.30 37.32 -0.18
N PHE A 507 -13.67 36.39 0.69
CA PHE A 507 -12.72 35.46 1.29
C PHE A 507 -11.97 34.63 0.25
N GLY A 508 -12.67 34.09 -0.74
CA GLY A 508 -12.02 33.32 -1.80
C GLY A 508 -11.07 34.16 -2.66
N VAL A 509 -11.45 35.41 -2.95
CA VAL A 509 -10.62 36.38 -3.69
C VAL A 509 -9.33 36.73 -2.94
N ASP A 510 -9.39 36.87 -1.61
CA ASP A 510 -8.22 37.15 -0.77
C ASP A 510 -7.14 36.05 -0.88
N TRP A 511 -7.57 34.81 -1.16
CA TRP A 511 -6.70 33.66 -1.38
C TRP A 511 -6.20 33.50 -2.83
N ALA A 512 -6.32 34.51 -3.68
CA ALA A 512 -5.68 34.53 -5.00
C ALA A 512 -4.16 34.25 -4.89
N VAL A 513 -3.63 33.48 -5.83
CA VAL A 513 -2.20 33.16 -5.93
C VAL A 513 -1.41 34.44 -6.21
N LYS A 514 -0.19 34.54 -5.70
CA LYS A 514 0.74 35.64 -6.04
C LYS A 514 1.63 35.21 -7.21
N ASN A 515 2.00 36.16 -8.07
CA ASN A 515 2.86 35.85 -9.24
C ASN A 515 4.16 35.13 -8.88
N ALA A 516 4.81 35.53 -7.77
CA ALA A 516 6.07 34.94 -7.32
C ALA A 516 5.93 33.51 -6.74
N SER A 517 4.72 33.11 -6.35
CA SER A 517 4.46 31.81 -5.71
C SER A 517 3.66 30.84 -6.59
N SER A 518 3.37 31.22 -7.84
CA SER A 518 2.61 30.36 -8.75
C SER A 518 3.38 29.09 -9.11
N LEU A 519 2.70 27.95 -9.03
CA LEU A 519 3.22 26.65 -9.42
C LEU A 519 2.82 26.26 -10.86
N PHE A 520 1.97 27.07 -11.50
CA PHE A 520 1.39 26.72 -12.80
C PHE A 520 2.29 27.03 -13.99
N THR A 521 2.07 26.27 -15.05
CA THR A 521 2.70 26.41 -16.35
C THR A 521 1.84 27.26 -17.29
N TYR A 522 2.48 28.15 -18.05
CA TYR A 522 1.84 29.06 -19.01
C TYR A 522 2.34 28.81 -20.44
N ASP A 523 2.07 27.62 -20.95
CA ASP A 523 2.56 27.12 -22.24
C ASP A 523 1.71 27.55 -23.46
N SER A 524 0.67 28.36 -23.25
CA SER A 524 -0.14 28.94 -24.33
C SER A 524 -0.32 30.44 -24.17
N ARG A 525 -0.52 31.14 -25.30
CA ARG A 525 -0.81 32.58 -25.31
C ARG A 525 -2.06 32.93 -24.48
N LEU A 526 -3.06 32.05 -24.49
CA LEU A 526 -4.29 32.23 -23.70
C LEU A 526 -3.98 32.21 -22.20
N LEU A 527 -3.26 31.18 -21.73
CA LEU A 527 -2.89 31.05 -20.32
C LEU A 527 -1.97 32.19 -19.87
N ALA A 528 -0.99 32.57 -20.70
CA ALA A 528 -0.08 33.66 -20.37
C ALA A 528 -0.83 35.01 -20.28
N ASN A 529 -1.71 35.32 -21.24
CA ASN A 529 -2.47 36.57 -21.21
C ASN A 529 -3.43 36.63 -20.02
N ASN A 530 -4.10 35.51 -19.71
CA ASN A 530 -5.11 35.48 -18.65
C ASN A 530 -4.49 35.49 -17.25
N PHE A 531 -3.38 34.76 -17.04
CA PHE A 531 -2.88 34.47 -15.68
C PHE A 531 -1.44 34.90 -15.41
N LEU A 532 -0.58 35.04 -16.43
CA LEU A 532 0.81 35.46 -16.23
C LEU A 532 0.94 36.99 -16.29
N TYR A 533 0.36 37.61 -17.32
CA TYR A 533 0.38 39.06 -17.52
C TYR A 533 -0.85 39.76 -16.93
N GLY A 534 -1.95 39.02 -16.77
CA GLY A 534 -3.19 39.49 -16.15
C GLY A 534 -3.21 39.33 -14.63
N PRO A 535 -4.27 39.84 -13.97
CA PRO A 535 -4.46 39.60 -12.54
C PRO A 535 -4.82 38.13 -12.28
N LYS A 536 -4.37 37.61 -11.13
CA LYS A 536 -4.58 36.20 -10.75
C LYS A 536 -6.03 35.87 -10.42
N HIS A 537 -6.80 36.87 -10.02
CA HIS A 537 -8.25 36.84 -9.95
C HIS A 537 -8.80 37.87 -10.94
N ASP A 538 -9.77 37.51 -11.77
CA ASP A 538 -10.44 38.43 -12.69
C ASP A 538 -11.47 39.29 -11.94
N PRO A 539 -11.18 40.58 -11.65
CA PRO A 539 -12.08 41.42 -10.86
C PRO A 539 -13.36 41.81 -11.62
N THR A 540 -13.43 41.53 -12.92
CA THR A 540 -14.60 41.82 -13.77
C THR A 540 -15.58 40.66 -13.83
N PHE A 541 -15.18 39.48 -13.36
CA PHE A 541 -16.02 38.30 -13.34
C PHE A 541 -17.02 38.39 -12.19
N GLN A 542 -18.31 38.38 -12.51
CA GLN A 542 -19.40 38.39 -11.53
C GLN A 542 -20.07 37.02 -11.50
N PRO A 543 -19.92 36.24 -10.40
CA PRO A 543 -20.55 34.93 -10.29
C PRO A 543 -22.05 35.03 -10.02
N LEU A 544 -22.74 33.91 -10.22
CA LEU A 544 -24.06 33.69 -9.63
C LEU A 544 -23.91 33.37 -8.15
N PHE A 545 -24.66 34.08 -7.32
CA PHE A 545 -24.76 33.77 -5.89
C PHE A 545 -26.00 32.91 -5.63
N PRO A 546 -25.98 32.00 -4.63
CA PRO A 546 -27.12 31.15 -4.29
C PRO A 546 -28.43 31.91 -4.09
N GLU A 547 -28.38 33.14 -3.58
CA GLU A 547 -29.55 33.97 -3.33
C GLU A 547 -30.16 34.56 -4.61
N ASP A 548 -29.39 34.59 -5.71
CA ASP A 548 -29.78 35.21 -6.98
C ASP A 548 -30.39 34.19 -7.97
N ILE A 549 -30.47 32.90 -7.60
CA ILE A 549 -30.88 31.81 -8.50
C ILE A 549 -32.37 31.49 -8.33
N THR A 550 -33.13 31.66 -9.41
CA THR A 550 -34.50 31.12 -9.54
C THR A 550 -34.51 29.99 -10.58
N PRO A 551 -34.84 28.75 -10.21
CA PRO A 551 -34.95 27.64 -11.16
C PRO A 551 -35.98 27.95 -12.25
N SER A 552 -35.75 27.49 -13.48
CA SER A 552 -36.80 27.54 -14.50
C SER A 552 -37.88 26.48 -14.18
N PRO A 553 -39.18 26.74 -14.39
CA PRO A 553 -40.27 25.86 -13.94
C PRO A 553 -40.25 24.42 -14.47
N GLY A 554 -39.50 24.14 -15.55
CA GLY A 554 -39.31 22.79 -16.10
C GLY A 554 -38.08 22.06 -15.55
N GLN A 555 -36.98 22.78 -15.29
CA GLN A 555 -35.74 22.19 -14.76
C GLN A 555 -35.86 21.81 -13.29
N GLU A 556 -36.70 22.51 -12.53
CA GLU A 556 -36.92 22.28 -11.09
C GLU A 556 -37.33 20.82 -10.82
N THR A 557 -38.29 20.29 -11.59
CA THR A 557 -38.78 18.91 -11.38
C THR A 557 -37.79 17.80 -11.73
N GLU A 558 -36.87 18.03 -12.67
CA GLU A 558 -35.84 17.07 -13.04
C GLU A 558 -34.61 17.18 -12.12
N ALA A 559 -34.26 18.41 -11.73
CA ALA A 559 -33.22 18.69 -10.75
C ALA A 559 -33.56 18.08 -9.38
N ASP A 560 -34.80 18.23 -8.90
CA ASP A 560 -35.23 17.67 -7.62
C ASP A 560 -35.14 16.14 -7.61
N LYS A 561 -35.51 15.48 -8.72
CA LYS A 561 -35.40 14.02 -8.86
C LYS A 561 -33.94 13.55 -8.84
N LEU A 562 -33.04 14.31 -9.46
CA LEU A 562 -31.63 13.97 -9.54
C LEU A 562 -30.91 14.27 -8.22
N CYS A 563 -31.07 15.47 -7.68
CA CYS A 563 -30.29 16.00 -6.58
C CYS A 563 -30.85 15.63 -5.21
N GLY A 564 -32.18 15.46 -5.09
CA GLY A 564 -32.84 15.32 -3.79
C GLY A 564 -32.44 16.48 -2.86
N ASP A 565 -31.97 16.14 -1.66
CA ASP A 565 -31.54 17.13 -0.65
C ASP A 565 -30.10 17.66 -0.86
N ASN A 566 -29.42 17.26 -1.94
CA ASN A 566 -28.06 17.71 -2.20
C ASN A 566 -28.04 19.13 -2.77
N HIS A 567 -27.82 20.11 -1.89
CA HIS A 567 -27.81 21.52 -2.26
C HIS A 567 -26.74 21.87 -3.32
N PHE A 568 -25.55 21.28 -3.24
CA PHE A 568 -24.49 21.47 -4.24
C PHE A 568 -24.96 21.07 -5.65
N CYS A 569 -25.57 19.89 -5.77
CA CYS A 569 -26.14 19.43 -7.04
C CYS A 569 -27.22 20.39 -7.54
N SER A 570 -28.16 20.81 -6.67
CA SER A 570 -29.25 21.72 -7.08
C SER A 570 -28.72 23.07 -7.56
N PHE A 571 -27.68 23.59 -6.90
CA PHE A 571 -27.03 24.84 -7.27
C PHE A 571 -26.37 24.72 -8.64
N ASP A 572 -25.55 23.69 -8.87
CA ASP A 572 -24.86 23.46 -10.14
C ASP A 572 -25.83 23.35 -11.32
N VAL A 573 -26.95 22.63 -11.15
CA VAL A 573 -27.98 22.50 -12.20
C VAL A 573 -28.57 23.88 -12.52
N ALA A 574 -28.84 24.69 -11.50
CA ALA A 574 -29.45 25.99 -11.69
C ALA A 574 -28.46 27.04 -12.21
N ALA A 575 -27.18 26.96 -11.84
CA ALA A 575 -26.12 27.86 -12.29
C ALA A 575 -25.67 27.58 -13.73
N THR A 576 -25.60 26.30 -14.12
CA THR A 576 -25.12 25.88 -15.45
C THR A 576 -26.23 25.51 -16.44
N GLY A 577 -27.44 25.24 -15.94
CA GLY A 577 -28.54 24.68 -16.71
C GLY A 577 -28.35 23.20 -17.09
N SER A 578 -27.33 22.51 -16.55
CA SER A 578 -26.95 21.16 -16.98
C SER A 578 -27.15 20.10 -15.88
N LEU A 579 -28.02 19.12 -16.15
CA LEU A 579 -28.21 17.95 -15.28
C LEU A 579 -26.95 17.07 -15.18
N SER A 580 -26.10 17.04 -16.22
CA SER A 580 -24.88 16.24 -16.18
C SER A 580 -23.85 16.81 -15.20
N VAL A 581 -23.77 18.14 -15.09
CA VAL A 581 -22.90 18.83 -14.11
C VAL A 581 -23.42 18.59 -12.71
N GLY A 582 -24.73 18.77 -12.47
CA GLY A 582 -25.34 18.45 -11.19
C GLY A 582 -25.11 17.00 -10.76
N ASN A 583 -25.26 16.04 -11.69
CA ASN A 583 -24.99 14.63 -11.39
C ASN A 583 -23.53 14.38 -11.01
N ALA A 584 -22.57 14.99 -11.72
CA ALA A 584 -21.15 14.86 -11.40
C ALA A 584 -20.84 15.41 -9.99
N THR A 585 -21.41 16.54 -9.63
CA THR A 585 -21.28 17.14 -8.29
C THR A 585 -21.94 16.30 -7.20
N ARG A 586 -23.10 15.71 -7.49
CA ARG A 586 -23.75 14.74 -6.59
C ARG A 586 -22.84 13.54 -6.32
N VAL A 587 -22.25 12.96 -7.36
CA VAL A 587 -21.33 11.82 -7.25
C VAL A 587 -20.07 12.22 -6.48
N ALA A 588 -19.46 13.37 -6.77
CA ALA A 588 -18.29 13.86 -6.04
C ALA A 588 -18.58 14.07 -4.55
N HIS A 589 -19.73 14.66 -4.20
CA HIS A 589 -20.14 14.82 -2.81
C HIS A 589 -20.39 13.47 -2.11
N GLN A 590 -21.02 12.50 -2.79
CA GLN A 590 -21.21 11.14 -2.26
C GLN A 590 -19.88 10.43 -2.00
N LEU A 591 -18.91 10.57 -2.92
CA LEU A 591 -17.56 10.02 -2.75
C LEU A 591 -16.85 10.64 -1.55
N HIS A 592 -16.95 11.96 -1.37
CA HIS A 592 -16.43 12.64 -0.19
C HIS A 592 -17.07 12.08 1.10
N GLN A 593 -18.41 12.00 1.17
CA GLN A 593 -19.11 11.47 2.35
C GLN A 593 -18.71 10.02 2.67
N HIS A 594 -18.62 9.16 1.66
CA HIS A 594 -18.19 7.78 1.83
C HIS A 594 -16.76 7.69 2.35
N ARG A 595 -15.85 8.56 1.86
CA ARG A 595 -14.45 8.60 2.29
C ARG A 595 -14.31 9.12 3.71
N VAL A 596 -15.04 10.19 4.10
CA VAL A 596 -15.12 10.66 5.50
C VAL A 596 -15.59 9.52 6.41
N GLN A 597 -16.63 8.79 6.01
CA GLN A 597 -17.15 7.66 6.79
C GLN A 597 -16.11 6.54 6.94
N SER A 598 -15.37 6.25 5.87
CA SER A 598 -14.32 5.22 5.86
C SER A 598 -13.12 5.61 6.73
N LEU A 599 -12.81 6.90 6.83
CA LEU A 599 -11.69 7.45 7.61
C LEU A 599 -12.06 7.75 9.07
N LYS A 600 -13.23 7.32 9.56
CA LYS A 600 -13.57 7.50 10.97
C LYS A 600 -12.56 6.79 11.88
N PRO A 601 -12.08 7.44 12.95
CA PRO A 601 -11.23 6.80 13.95
C PRO A 601 -11.94 5.59 14.57
N VAL A 602 -11.17 4.55 14.85
CA VAL A 602 -11.64 3.35 15.56
C VAL A 602 -10.72 3.08 16.75
N VAL A 603 -11.26 2.39 17.76
CA VAL A 603 -10.48 2.00 18.95
C VAL A 603 -10.01 0.56 18.78
N SER A 604 -8.70 0.36 18.88
CA SER A 604 -8.06 -0.96 18.90
C SER A 604 -7.39 -1.18 20.25
N CYS A 605 -7.52 -2.39 20.79
CA CYS A 605 -6.83 -2.79 22.02
C CYS A 605 -5.48 -3.47 21.76
N GLY A 606 -5.13 -3.67 20.48
CA GLY A 606 -3.92 -4.37 20.07
C GLY A 606 -3.95 -5.87 20.36
N TRP A 607 -2.91 -6.56 19.89
CA TRP A 607 -2.79 -8.01 19.98
C TRP A 607 -2.51 -8.48 21.41
N LEU A 608 -3.19 -9.56 21.83
CA LEU A 608 -2.86 -10.33 23.04
C LEU A 608 -2.15 -11.63 22.67
N ALA A 609 -1.12 -11.96 23.45
CA ALA A 609 -0.41 -13.22 23.32
C ALA A 609 -1.28 -14.40 23.77
N PRO A 610 -1.15 -15.58 23.14
CA PRO A 610 -1.66 -16.80 23.74
C PRO A 610 -0.90 -17.12 25.05
N PRO A 611 -1.57 -17.74 26.03
CA PRO A 611 -0.91 -18.20 27.26
C PRO A 611 0.12 -19.29 26.95
N ASP A 612 1.22 -19.33 27.71
CA ASP A 612 2.16 -20.45 27.64
C ASP A 612 1.45 -21.76 27.97
N ASN A 613 1.68 -22.81 27.17
CA ASN A 613 0.93 -24.08 27.27
C ASN A 613 -0.60 -23.92 27.11
N GLY A 614 -1.03 -22.94 26.33
CA GLY A 614 -2.42 -22.80 25.92
C GLY A 614 -2.55 -22.14 24.54
N LEU A 615 -3.78 -21.76 24.23
CA LEU A 615 -4.22 -21.28 22.93
C LEU A 615 -5.10 -20.05 23.13
N LYS A 616 -5.09 -19.17 22.13
CA LYS A 616 -5.99 -18.02 22.04
C LYS A 616 -6.89 -18.20 20.82
N GLU A 617 -8.19 -18.02 21.00
CA GLU A 617 -9.17 -17.98 19.92
C GLU A 617 -9.66 -16.54 19.73
N GLY A 618 -9.60 -16.06 18.48
CA GLY A 618 -9.99 -14.70 18.10
C GLY A 618 -8.80 -13.89 17.57
N SER A 619 -9.03 -13.25 16.43
CA SER A 619 -8.06 -12.43 15.69
C SER A 619 -8.55 -11.00 15.44
N LYS A 620 -9.60 -10.58 16.16
CA LYS A 620 -10.17 -9.22 16.08
C LYS A 620 -9.79 -8.44 17.32
N TYR A 621 -9.32 -7.21 17.10
CA TYR A 621 -8.75 -6.37 18.16
C TYR A 621 -9.45 -5.02 18.34
N LEU A 622 -10.53 -4.77 17.61
CA LEU A 622 -11.30 -3.54 17.70
C LEU A 622 -12.28 -3.58 18.89
N MET A 623 -12.69 -2.40 19.36
CA MET A 623 -13.68 -2.25 20.44
C MET A 623 -14.88 -3.17 20.26
N GLY A 624 -15.25 -3.88 21.33
CA GLY A 624 -16.34 -4.86 21.34
C GLY A 624 -15.92 -6.28 20.92
N SER A 625 -14.72 -6.46 20.36
CA SER A 625 -14.18 -7.78 20.04
C SER A 625 -13.85 -8.57 21.31
N THR A 626 -14.04 -9.88 21.25
CA THR A 626 -13.73 -10.81 22.36
C THR A 626 -12.70 -11.83 21.91
N VAL A 627 -11.75 -12.13 22.79
CA VAL A 627 -10.81 -13.24 22.65
C VAL A 627 -11.03 -14.26 23.77
N TYR A 628 -10.89 -15.54 23.45
CA TYR A 628 -11.04 -16.66 24.38
C TYR A 628 -9.70 -17.35 24.58
N PHE A 629 -9.43 -17.83 25.79
CA PHE A 629 -8.20 -18.48 26.16
C PHE A 629 -8.46 -19.88 26.69
N HIS A 630 -7.69 -20.84 26.17
CA HIS A 630 -7.79 -22.25 26.55
C HIS A 630 -6.42 -22.77 26.96
N CYS A 631 -6.35 -23.67 27.94
CA CYS A 631 -5.10 -24.35 28.27
C CYS A 631 -5.01 -25.70 27.57
N ASN A 632 -3.79 -26.09 27.21
CA ASN A 632 -3.51 -27.42 26.66
C ASN A 632 -3.82 -28.51 27.69
N ASN A 633 -4.01 -29.73 27.21
CA ASN A 633 -4.28 -30.88 28.07
C ASN A 633 -3.24 -31.03 29.19
N GLY A 634 -3.70 -31.23 30.42
CA GLY A 634 -2.85 -31.32 31.60
C GLY A 634 -2.55 -29.99 32.30
N TYR A 635 -3.07 -28.87 31.77
CA TYR A 635 -3.00 -27.55 32.39
C TYR A 635 -4.39 -27.04 32.76
N SER A 636 -4.45 -26.07 33.67
CA SER A 636 -5.67 -25.41 34.12
C SER A 636 -5.47 -23.89 34.05
N LEU A 637 -6.50 -23.20 33.59
CA LEU A 637 -6.47 -21.75 33.37
C LEU A 637 -6.53 -21.01 34.71
N GLU A 638 -5.59 -20.11 34.92
CA GLU A 638 -5.54 -19.16 36.02
C GLU A 638 -5.70 -17.74 35.47
N GLY A 639 -6.88 -17.16 35.73
CA GLY A 639 -7.27 -15.86 35.18
C GLY A 639 -8.62 -15.93 34.47
N ALA A 640 -8.92 -14.91 33.65
CA ALA A 640 -10.14 -14.87 32.88
C ALA A 640 -10.02 -15.69 31.59
N GLU A 641 -11.04 -16.52 31.32
CA GLU A 641 -11.17 -17.27 30.06
C GLU A 641 -11.46 -16.36 28.86
N VAL A 642 -12.08 -15.21 29.10
CA VAL A 642 -12.51 -14.28 28.05
C VAL A 642 -12.03 -12.88 28.36
N SER A 643 -11.54 -12.18 27.34
CA SER A 643 -11.23 -10.76 27.41
C SER A 643 -11.93 -9.99 26.28
N THR A 644 -12.47 -8.81 26.60
CA THR A 644 -13.20 -7.95 25.66
C THR A 644 -12.46 -6.63 25.47
N CYS A 645 -12.33 -6.17 24.24
CA CYS A 645 -11.73 -4.87 23.94
C CYS A 645 -12.69 -3.73 24.32
N GLN A 646 -12.26 -2.88 25.25
CA GLN A 646 -13.07 -1.80 25.82
C GLN A 646 -12.86 -0.46 25.08
N ALA A 647 -13.77 0.48 25.31
CA ALA A 647 -13.74 1.81 24.67
C ALA A 647 -12.51 2.66 25.03
N ASN A 648 -11.81 2.33 26.13
CA ASN A 648 -10.56 2.98 26.53
C ASN A 648 -9.32 2.43 25.78
N GLY A 649 -9.49 1.48 24.85
CA GLY A 649 -8.38 0.85 24.14
C GLY A 649 -7.64 -0.22 24.94
N ASN A 650 -8.19 -0.66 26.08
CA ASN A 650 -7.62 -1.75 26.87
C ASN A 650 -8.52 -3.00 26.83
N TRP A 651 -7.87 -4.15 26.95
CA TRP A 651 -8.53 -5.43 27.19
C TRP A 651 -9.08 -5.49 28.62
N SER A 652 -10.29 -6.05 28.79
CA SER A 652 -10.92 -6.17 30.11
C SER A 652 -10.10 -6.99 31.11
N TYR A 653 -9.35 -7.97 30.59
CA TYR A 653 -8.40 -8.80 31.34
C TYR A 653 -7.12 -9.02 30.50
N PRO A 654 -5.93 -9.14 31.13
CA PRO A 654 -4.71 -9.52 30.43
C PRO A 654 -4.74 -11.00 30.02
N THR A 655 -3.74 -11.44 29.24
CA THR A 655 -3.54 -12.87 28.94
C THR A 655 -3.42 -13.68 30.25
N PRO A 656 -4.24 -14.73 30.45
CA PRO A 656 -4.19 -15.58 31.65
C PRO A 656 -2.95 -16.49 31.65
N ALA A 657 -2.73 -17.23 32.74
CA ALA A 657 -1.67 -18.24 32.82
C ALA A 657 -2.23 -19.66 32.79
N CYS A 658 -1.50 -20.61 32.21
CA CYS A 658 -1.85 -22.03 32.29
C CYS A 658 -0.90 -22.73 33.27
N GLN A 659 -1.44 -23.22 34.38
CA GLN A 659 -0.67 -23.96 35.38
C GLN A 659 -0.86 -25.48 35.21
N PRO A 660 0.17 -26.31 35.44
CA PRO A 660 0.00 -27.75 35.46
C PRO A 660 -1.13 -28.16 36.40
N GLY A 661 -2.11 -28.89 35.88
CA GLY A 661 -3.29 -29.30 36.62
C GLY A 661 -2.87 -30.14 37.82
N ARG A 662 -3.09 -29.64 39.04
CA ARG A 662 -3.01 -30.48 40.24
C ARG A 662 -4.17 -31.47 40.16
N SER A 663 -3.87 -32.67 39.69
CA SER A 663 -4.86 -33.76 39.64
C SER A 663 -5.23 -34.15 41.08
N HIS A 664 -6.25 -33.50 41.61
CA HIS A 664 -6.89 -33.89 42.86
C HIS A 664 -7.38 -35.34 42.78
N THR A 665 -7.69 -35.84 41.57
CA THR A 665 -8.06 -37.24 41.35
C THR A 665 -6.90 -38.19 41.64
N VAL A 666 -5.67 -37.91 41.21
CA VAL A 666 -4.49 -38.75 41.57
C VAL A 666 -4.21 -38.67 43.07
N LEU A 667 -4.26 -37.48 43.67
CA LEU A 667 -4.01 -37.31 45.10
C LEU A 667 -5.06 -38.05 45.95
N LEU A 668 -6.34 -37.92 45.60
CA LEU A 668 -7.44 -38.64 46.23
C LEU A 668 -7.34 -40.15 45.98
N SER A 669 -6.93 -40.60 44.78
CA SER A 669 -6.72 -42.03 44.50
C SER A 669 -5.62 -42.63 45.36
N ILE A 670 -4.52 -41.90 45.58
CA ILE A 670 -3.43 -42.31 46.46
C ILE A 670 -3.91 -42.37 47.92
N ILE A 671 -4.68 -41.38 48.37
CA ILE A 671 -5.23 -41.34 49.73
C ILE A 671 -6.23 -42.49 49.95
N PHE A 672 -7.21 -42.66 49.06
CA PHE A 672 -8.22 -43.71 49.18
C PHE A 672 -7.63 -45.12 48.96
N GLY A 673 -6.69 -45.27 48.02
CA GLY A 673 -5.95 -46.52 47.81
C GLY A 673 -5.08 -46.89 49.02
N GLY A 674 -4.39 -45.91 49.62
CA GLY A 674 -3.62 -46.09 50.85
C GLY A 674 -4.50 -46.46 52.04
N LEU A 675 -5.63 -45.78 52.23
CA LEU A 675 -6.60 -46.11 53.30
C LEU A 675 -7.18 -47.52 53.13
N ALA A 676 -7.50 -47.93 51.90
CA ALA A 676 -7.99 -49.29 51.62
C ALA A 676 -6.94 -50.36 51.99
N LEU A 677 -5.65 -50.11 51.70
CA LEU A 677 -4.56 -51.01 52.06
C LEU A 677 -4.42 -51.15 53.59
N VAL A 678 -4.50 -50.04 54.33
CA VAL A 678 -4.44 -50.05 55.80
C VAL A 678 -5.58 -50.86 56.40
N VAL A 679 -6.80 -50.69 55.89
CA VAL A 679 -7.97 -51.48 56.33
C VAL A 679 -7.76 -52.97 56.05
N LEU A 680 -7.20 -53.33 54.89
CA LEU A 680 -6.96 -54.71 54.51
C LEU A 680 -5.88 -55.38 55.38
N VAL A 681 -4.81 -54.65 55.70
CA VAL A 681 -3.77 -55.10 56.65
C VAL A 681 -4.34 -55.24 58.05
N ALA A 682 -5.17 -54.31 58.51
CA ALA A 682 -5.83 -54.40 59.82
C ALA A 682 -6.78 -55.61 59.89
N LEU A 683 -7.55 -55.89 58.84
CA LEU A 683 -8.40 -57.08 58.74
C LEU A 683 -7.58 -58.37 58.75
N LEU A 684 -6.49 -58.44 57.98
CA LEU A 684 -5.57 -59.58 58.00
C LEU A 684 -4.95 -59.77 59.39
N TYR A 685 -4.54 -58.69 60.05
CA TYR A 685 -4.02 -58.73 61.41
C TYR A 685 -5.05 -59.24 62.42
N VAL A 686 -6.30 -58.78 62.34
CA VAL A 686 -7.40 -59.26 63.18
C VAL A 686 -7.72 -60.74 62.91
N LEU A 687 -7.70 -61.17 61.64
CA LEU A 687 -7.89 -62.58 61.26
C LEU A 687 -6.76 -63.46 61.77
N LEU A 688 -5.51 -62.99 61.69
CA LEU A 688 -4.34 -63.68 62.25
C LEU A 688 -4.39 -63.74 63.78
N GLN A 689 -4.81 -62.66 64.46
CA GLN A 689 -5.04 -62.68 65.90
C GLN A 689 -6.18 -63.62 66.30
N ARG A 690 -7.30 -63.65 65.57
CA ARG A 690 -8.39 -64.63 65.78
C ARG A 690 -7.90 -66.06 65.58
N ARG A 691 -7.08 -66.31 64.56
CA ARG A 691 -6.48 -67.63 64.31
C ARG A 691 -5.55 -68.05 65.44
N LYS A 692 -4.74 -67.12 65.97
CA LYS A 692 -3.86 -67.33 67.13
C LYS A 692 -4.65 -67.58 68.42
N ARG A 693 -5.76 -66.88 68.62
CA ARG A 693 -6.67 -67.05 69.78
C ARG A 693 -7.41 -68.40 69.75
N ASN A 694 -7.81 -68.86 68.57
CA ASN A 694 -8.40 -70.20 68.36
C ASN A 694 -7.37 -71.34 68.47
N THR A 695 -6.07 -71.09 68.35
CA THR A 695 -5.03 -72.11 68.57
C THR A 695 -4.71 -72.28 70.06
N THR A 696 -4.89 -71.24 70.88
CA THR A 696 -4.77 -71.31 72.34
C THR A 696 -5.97 -71.93 73.07
N SER A 697 -7.09 -72.24 72.39
CA SER A 697 -8.24 -72.91 73.03
C SER A 697 -8.20 -74.45 72.95
N TRP A 698 -7.15 -75.04 72.39
CA TRP A 698 -7.00 -76.50 72.20
C TRP A 698 -5.91 -77.12 73.09
N THR A 699 -5.47 -76.41 74.13
CA THR A 699 -4.48 -76.90 75.13
C THR A 699 -4.90 -76.58 76.57
N SER A 700 -6.06 -77.08 76.98
CA SER A 700 -6.51 -77.22 78.38
C SER A 700 -7.85 -77.96 78.32
N GLN A 701 -8.12 -79.16 78.83
CA GLN A 701 -7.70 -80.01 79.96
C GLN A 701 -8.37 -81.40 79.71
N PRO A 702 -8.30 -82.37 80.63
CA PRO A 702 -7.17 -83.01 81.29
C PRO A 702 -6.90 -84.43 80.76
#